data_AF-O85889-F1
#
_entry.id   AF-O85889-F1
#
_cell.length_a   1.000
_cell.length_b   1.000
_cell.length_c   1.000
_cell.angle_alpha   90.00
_cell.angle_beta   90.00
_cell.angle_gamma   90.00
#
_symmetry.space_group_name_H-M   'P 1'
#
loop_
_entity.id
_entity.type
_entity.pdbx_description
1 polymer ?
#
loop_
_entity_poly.entity_id
_entity_poly.type
_entity_poly.pdbx_seq_one_letter_code
_entity_poly.pdbx_strand_id
1 'polypeptide(L)'
;MTHNGLVFLAFAPVATHGACKGAKTAMADDVMGPTVTGDDLDSELRQRKSKDIFHTVTGSTRKVIAEKVALEEQDGWRVAKKNKKSTRLAKAKPAHEQLEDEVWCLLAQMGFQELNKGRLFTIAVEDGLNPRQIDVFAKDDETVIIVECRQKATVGRKPMADLIEKIRALREAAQKSIKLHYGSQKKLKVKFAIATRNIIWGEADLEKCKEYQIAVISDQLLDYYKQLTQHLKMAARFQFLAHMFEGQRVDGLAQTVVATRGKMGGRPFYTFLIRPEELMKIAYVGHKGSRDIENLETYQRMLQSDRLKGIAKYINEGGKFPTNIVVNLKLPGKKEPQFDKKETVGEEILGFLHLPPIYASAWVIDGQHRLYGYAYARENGGFKSGETVLPVLAYVNLPADEEMDLFIDINSKQVKVKTGLLVELYSDLHWKSDDVEEAFQALLSRIAYRLNKDKASPLFDRMVVSGTRKTNVRCLTQTSIRDGLKVARLIGSPLKGMIVPGPLSTGDPLNYDANLKKSLSVLTECLALFANILPNQWAAGDSPTGYVCTNNGLRALFLVIQDVAEHVRQNSGIDLALLNADETFKELEPYLTALADQLASVAPNDIQAFRKIGSSLTAVKQQSFGMEAYIQAKLSDFRPLGLQEYLASRDAAGADAAAAKVTQIHKKLFNYVIETLKDHFGRDHKAWWTQGVPLTIRLSCTQEWEKKNREGDEESHLYLINYQDIAVANWDLFRDTLSLGYKDPDNKKESTKWIKVLNDIRQYTAHPEKGLLSKEQVSFVNEVYEKVEHHIPAR
;
A
#
# COMPACT_ATOMS: atom_id res chain seq x y z
N MET A 1 73.38 5.26 40.78
CA MET A 1 73.59 6.73 40.89
C MET A 1 74.35 7.14 39.63
N THR A 2 73.63 7.68 38.63
CA THR A 2 73.53 9.12 38.26
C THR A 2 74.66 9.53 37.30
N HIS A 3 74.39 9.61 35.99
CA HIS A 3 73.84 10.76 35.24
C HIS A 3 74.93 11.80 34.90
N ASN A 4 75.30 12.00 33.63
CA ASN A 4 74.59 12.65 32.49
C ASN A 4 74.95 14.15 32.37
N GLY A 5 75.28 14.60 31.15
CA GLY A 5 75.43 16.02 30.82
C GLY A 5 75.96 16.25 29.40
N LEU A 6 75.10 16.74 28.49
CA LEU A 6 75.43 17.08 27.09
C LEU A 6 75.91 18.55 26.94
N VAL A 7 76.45 18.88 25.75
CA VAL A 7 76.93 20.23 25.35
C VAL A 7 76.29 20.68 24.02
N PHE A 8 76.23 22.00 23.80
CA PHE A 8 75.70 22.72 22.61
C PHE A 8 76.77 22.93 21.49
N LEU A 9 76.59 23.59 20.32
CA LEU A 9 75.50 24.39 19.69
C LEU A 9 75.70 24.43 18.15
N ALA A 10 74.62 24.66 17.38
CA ALA A 10 74.57 25.25 16.02
C ALA A 10 75.31 24.62 14.81
N PHE A 11 74.60 24.47 13.67
CA PHE A 11 74.78 25.25 12.42
C PHE A 11 74.00 24.61 11.24
N ALA A 12 73.65 25.42 10.24
CA ALA A 12 73.15 25.09 8.90
C ALA A 12 73.63 26.22 7.94
N PRO A 13 73.71 26.10 6.59
CA PRO A 13 72.78 25.32 5.73
C PRO A 13 73.36 24.74 4.38
N VAL A 14 72.44 24.27 3.50
CA VAL A 14 72.51 24.08 2.02
C VAL A 14 73.10 22.79 1.39
N ALA A 15 72.16 21.95 0.93
CA ALA A 15 72.04 21.17 -0.32
C ALA A 15 73.24 20.42 -0.99
N THR A 16 73.03 19.11 -1.18
CA THR A 16 73.48 18.33 -2.36
C THR A 16 72.35 17.40 -2.85
N HIS A 17 72.31 17.11 -4.15
CA HIS A 17 71.32 16.21 -4.76
C HIS A 17 71.59 14.73 -4.43
N GLY A 18 70.53 13.96 -4.19
CA GLY A 18 70.58 12.50 -4.06
C GLY A 18 69.20 11.88 -4.36
N ALA A 19 69.14 10.93 -5.27
CA ALA A 19 67.89 10.36 -5.76
C ALA A 19 67.39 9.17 -4.93
N CYS A 20 66.09 8.88 -5.10
CA CYS A 20 65.37 7.64 -4.75
C CYS A 20 65.03 7.33 -3.27
N LYS A 21 63.76 6.90 -3.14
CA LYS A 21 63.06 6.24 -2.02
C LYS A 21 62.43 7.15 -0.96
N GLY A 22 61.09 7.10 -0.97
CA GLY A 22 60.21 7.76 -0.02
C GLY A 22 58.74 7.55 -0.36
N ALA A 23 58.37 6.33 -0.80
CA ALA A 23 56.95 5.97 -0.86
C ALA A 23 56.41 6.00 0.57
N LYS A 24 55.65 7.06 0.91
CA LYS A 24 54.94 7.12 2.18
C LYS A 24 53.89 6.02 2.15
N THR A 25 54.14 4.92 2.86
CA THR A 25 53.05 4.04 3.31
C THR A 25 52.13 4.91 4.16
N ALA A 26 50.97 5.27 3.60
CA ALA A 26 49.92 5.96 4.33
C ALA A 26 49.63 5.21 5.64
N MET A 27 49.52 5.93 6.76
CA MET A 27 49.14 5.26 8.00
C MET A 27 47.69 4.79 7.91
N ALA A 28 47.29 3.84 8.75
CA ALA A 28 45.92 3.31 8.72
C ALA A 28 44.85 4.39 8.94
N ASP A 29 45.21 5.51 9.57
CA ASP A 29 44.33 6.67 9.82
C ASP A 29 44.23 7.65 8.62
N ASP A 30 45.10 7.55 7.62
CA ASP A 30 45.09 8.46 6.44
C ASP A 30 44.10 8.02 5.34
N VAL A 31 43.59 6.78 5.39
CA VAL A 31 42.79 6.20 4.28
C VAL A 31 41.27 6.31 4.44
N MET A 32 40.80 6.75 5.61
CA MET A 32 39.38 6.94 5.92
C MET A 32 39.17 8.21 6.77
N GLY A 33 38.08 8.92 6.51
CA GLY A 33 37.66 10.07 7.30
C GLY A 33 37.20 9.71 8.72
N PRO A 34 36.96 10.70 9.58
CA PRO A 34 36.61 10.47 10.98
C PRO A 34 35.24 9.78 11.14
N THR A 35 35.17 8.80 12.05
CA THR A 35 33.93 8.15 12.49
C THR A 35 33.55 8.57 13.92
N VAL A 36 32.34 8.18 14.34
CA VAL A 36 31.81 8.33 15.71
C VAL A 36 31.30 6.99 16.23
N THR A 37 31.48 6.77 17.53
CA THR A 37 31.05 5.58 18.28
C THR A 37 30.54 6.01 19.66
N GLY A 38 29.84 5.12 20.38
CA GLY A 38 29.45 5.35 21.78
C GLY A 38 28.65 6.65 22.01
N ASP A 39 29.01 7.41 23.05
CA ASP A 39 28.30 8.66 23.41
C ASP A 39 28.35 9.74 22.32
N ASP A 40 29.43 9.77 21.52
CA ASP A 40 29.60 10.69 20.39
C ASP A 40 28.57 10.38 19.27
N LEU A 41 28.32 9.08 19.01
CA LEU A 41 27.28 8.62 18.08
C LEU A 41 25.88 9.04 18.56
N ASP A 42 25.64 8.92 19.86
CA ASP A 42 24.37 9.25 20.50
C ASP A 42 24.10 10.77 20.50
N SER A 43 25.16 11.58 20.58
CA SER A 43 25.14 13.04 20.42
C SER A 43 24.80 13.45 18.97
N GLU A 44 25.52 12.91 17.98
CA GLU A 44 25.25 13.12 16.55
C GLU A 44 23.82 12.70 16.19
N LEU A 45 23.33 11.56 16.70
CA LEU A 45 21.97 11.09 16.48
C LEU A 45 20.90 12.08 16.99
N ARG A 46 21.13 12.74 18.12
CA ARG A 46 20.22 13.77 18.65
C ARG A 46 20.22 15.03 17.79
N GLN A 47 21.36 15.41 17.24
CA GLN A 47 21.51 16.57 16.34
C GLN A 47 20.91 16.33 14.95
N ARG A 48 21.19 15.17 14.35
CA ARG A 48 20.77 14.82 12.98
C ARG A 48 19.27 14.57 12.85
N LYS A 49 18.62 14.01 13.88
CA LYS A 49 17.15 13.84 13.95
C LYS A 49 16.35 15.13 13.73
N SER A 50 16.93 16.30 13.97
CA SER A 50 16.28 17.58 13.68
C SER A 50 16.27 17.88 12.18
N LYS A 51 15.09 18.21 11.63
CA LYS A 51 14.97 18.75 10.26
C LYS A 51 15.46 20.20 10.13
N ASP A 52 15.72 20.85 11.26
CA ASP A 52 16.19 22.22 11.35
C ASP A 52 17.63 22.29 11.86
N ILE A 53 18.40 23.22 11.31
CA ILE A 53 19.56 23.81 11.99
C ILE A 53 19.05 24.85 12.98
N PHE A 54 19.79 25.06 14.08
CA PHE A 54 19.45 26.04 15.11
C PHE A 54 20.57 27.05 15.31
N HIS A 55 20.20 28.31 15.44
CA HIS A 55 21.08 29.41 15.83
C HIS A 55 20.52 30.07 17.10
N THR A 56 21.37 30.67 17.95
CA THR A 56 20.90 31.34 19.17
C THR A 56 21.46 32.76 19.24
N VAL A 57 20.57 33.72 19.00
CA VAL A 57 20.85 35.15 19.07
C VAL A 57 20.87 35.61 20.52
N THR A 58 21.93 36.34 20.92
CA THR A 58 22.08 36.94 22.25
C THR A 58 22.29 38.46 22.15
N GLY A 59 21.94 39.18 23.22
CA GLY A 59 22.08 40.62 23.30
C GLY A 59 21.92 41.15 24.73
N SER A 60 22.47 42.34 24.98
CA SER A 60 22.43 43.02 26.29
C SER A 60 21.03 43.50 26.68
N THR A 61 20.19 43.82 25.70
CA THR A 61 18.79 44.25 25.89
C THR A 61 17.84 43.48 25.00
N ARG A 62 16.54 43.47 25.36
CA ARG A 62 15.49 42.86 24.52
C ARG A 62 15.39 43.50 23.13
N LYS A 63 15.67 44.80 23.01
CA LYS A 63 15.64 45.54 21.75
C LYS A 63 16.73 45.03 20.79
N VAL A 64 17.97 44.93 21.27
CA VAL A 64 19.11 44.39 20.50
C VAL A 64 18.87 42.94 20.07
N ILE A 65 18.23 42.12 20.91
CA ILE A 65 17.84 40.75 20.53
C ILE A 65 16.80 40.78 19.40
N ALA A 66 15.79 41.65 19.47
CA ALA A 66 14.76 41.75 18.44
C ALA A 66 15.31 42.26 17.09
N GLU A 67 16.18 43.28 17.12
CA GLU A 67 16.84 43.83 15.92
C GLU A 67 17.69 42.76 15.21
N LYS A 68 18.51 41.99 15.96
CA LYS A 68 19.28 40.88 15.40
C LYS A 68 18.40 39.75 14.86
N VAL A 69 17.31 39.40 15.55
CA VAL A 69 16.37 38.37 15.08
C VAL A 69 15.73 38.78 13.74
N ALA A 70 15.36 40.05 13.58
CA ALA A 70 14.77 40.56 12.34
C ALA A 70 15.73 40.56 11.13
N LEU A 71 17.04 40.55 11.37
CA LEU A 71 18.05 40.33 10.31
C LEU A 71 18.10 38.84 9.91
N GLU A 72 18.23 37.94 10.88
CA GLU A 72 18.26 36.50 10.63
C GLU A 72 16.95 36.00 9.97
N GLU A 73 15.79 36.60 10.29
CA GLU A 73 14.52 36.28 9.64
C GLU A 73 14.52 36.59 8.12
N GLN A 74 15.34 37.55 7.65
CA GLN A 74 15.53 37.81 6.20
C GLN A 74 16.34 36.70 5.53
N ASP A 75 17.28 36.08 6.25
CA ASP A 75 18.01 34.89 5.80
C ASP A 75 17.19 33.60 5.92
N GLY A 76 15.87 33.69 6.17
CA GLY A 76 14.97 32.54 6.22
C GLY A 76 15.05 31.73 7.52
N TRP A 77 15.61 32.30 8.58
CA TRP A 77 15.41 31.77 9.93
C TRP A 77 14.00 32.09 10.45
N ARG A 78 13.50 31.31 11.40
CA ARG A 78 12.25 31.58 12.13
C ARG A 78 12.46 31.44 13.63
N VAL A 79 11.75 32.23 14.43
CA VAL A 79 11.83 32.11 15.90
C VAL A 79 11.28 30.76 16.38
N ALA A 80 12.16 29.96 16.99
CA ALA A 80 11.79 28.68 17.60
C ALA A 80 11.48 28.82 19.11
N LYS A 81 12.22 29.67 19.84
CA LYS A 81 11.97 29.96 21.26
C LYS A 81 12.55 31.30 21.70
N LYS A 82 11.74 32.15 22.34
CA LYS A 82 12.19 33.39 23.00
C LYS A 82 12.51 33.09 24.48
N ASN A 83 13.68 33.48 24.97
CA ASN A 83 14.13 33.37 26.37
C ASN A 83 14.40 34.77 26.95
N LYS A 84 14.68 34.87 28.26
CA LYS A 84 14.89 36.16 28.95
C LYS A 84 16.10 36.97 28.44
N LYS A 85 17.15 36.30 27.94
CA LYS A 85 18.42 36.90 27.46
C LYS A 85 18.86 36.40 26.06
N SER A 86 18.03 35.62 25.37
CA SER A 86 18.35 35.08 24.05
C SER A 86 17.10 34.69 23.26
N THR A 87 17.23 34.58 21.95
CA THR A 87 16.20 33.97 21.08
C THR A 87 16.84 32.85 20.28
N ARG A 88 16.29 31.64 20.38
CA ARG A 88 16.67 30.51 19.56
C ARG A 88 15.87 30.54 18.27
N LEU A 89 16.58 30.50 17.16
CA LEU A 89 16.08 30.46 15.79
C LEU A 89 16.22 29.06 15.20
N ALA A 90 15.39 28.74 14.22
CA ALA A 90 15.44 27.51 13.43
C ALA A 90 15.34 27.82 11.93
N LYS A 91 16.10 27.10 11.10
CA LYS A 91 16.02 27.16 9.63
C LYS A 91 16.05 25.73 9.11
N ALA A 92 15.21 25.43 8.13
CA ALA A 92 15.13 24.07 7.58
C ALA A 92 16.47 23.68 6.94
N LYS A 93 16.95 22.47 7.21
CA LYS A 93 18.11 21.89 6.55
C LYS A 93 17.86 21.79 5.03
N PRO A 94 18.89 21.94 4.18
CA PRO A 94 18.78 21.61 2.77
C PRO A 94 18.21 20.19 2.59
N ALA A 95 17.31 19.99 1.63
CA ALA A 95 16.60 18.72 1.53
C ALA A 95 17.54 17.51 1.30
N HIS A 96 18.69 17.71 0.65
CA HIS A 96 19.68 16.65 0.45
C HIS A 96 20.33 16.21 1.78
N GLU A 97 20.67 17.17 2.64
CA GLU A 97 21.14 16.93 4.01
C GLU A 97 20.08 16.23 4.86
N GLN A 98 18.79 16.53 4.68
CA GLN A 98 17.72 15.82 5.38
C GLN A 98 17.64 14.33 4.99
N LEU A 99 17.95 13.97 3.73
CA LEU A 99 17.99 12.57 3.30
C LEU A 99 19.23 11.85 3.86
N GLU A 100 20.40 12.48 3.79
CA GLU A 100 21.64 11.98 4.38
C GLU A 100 21.46 11.69 5.88
N ASP A 101 20.94 12.66 6.63
CA ASP A 101 20.68 12.53 8.06
C ASP A 101 19.57 11.51 8.37
N GLU A 102 18.55 11.35 7.51
CA GLU A 102 17.52 10.33 7.71
C GLU A 102 18.09 8.91 7.56
N VAL A 103 18.94 8.68 6.55
CA VAL A 103 19.64 7.40 6.34
C VAL A 103 20.64 7.14 7.47
N TRP A 104 21.45 8.14 7.84
CA TRP A 104 22.40 8.05 8.95
C TRP A 104 21.69 7.73 10.28
N CYS A 105 20.61 8.46 10.59
CA CYS A 105 19.81 8.21 11.80
C CYS A 105 19.19 6.82 11.81
N LEU A 106 18.70 6.34 10.66
CA LEU A 106 18.11 5.02 10.53
C LEU A 106 19.13 3.92 10.87
N LEU A 107 20.34 4.00 10.32
CA LEU A 107 21.42 3.04 10.59
C LEU A 107 21.90 3.11 12.05
N ALA A 108 22.08 4.31 12.61
CA ALA A 108 22.39 4.48 14.03
C ALA A 108 21.29 3.88 14.95
N GLN A 109 20.01 4.06 14.61
CA GLN A 109 18.89 3.49 15.37
C GLN A 109 18.73 1.97 15.20
N MET A 110 19.21 1.41 14.09
CA MET A 110 19.41 -0.04 13.94
C MET A 110 20.59 -0.56 14.76
N GLY A 111 21.42 0.31 15.36
CA GLY A 111 22.52 -0.10 16.21
C GLY A 111 23.75 -0.57 15.45
N PHE A 112 24.03 0.03 14.29
CA PHE A 112 25.40 0.04 13.76
C PHE A 112 26.28 0.83 14.75
N GLN A 113 27.42 0.26 15.15
CA GLN A 113 28.22 0.77 16.27
C GLN A 113 29.15 1.93 15.88
N GLU A 114 29.39 2.13 14.59
CA GLU A 114 30.35 3.10 14.07
C GLU A 114 29.84 3.73 12.77
N LEU A 115 29.77 5.07 12.72
CA LEU A 115 29.24 5.82 11.57
C LEU A 115 30.12 7.03 11.22
N ASN A 116 30.00 7.60 10.02
CA ASN A 116 30.75 8.80 9.64
C ASN A 116 30.42 10.03 10.50
N LYS A 117 31.46 10.79 10.88
CA LYS A 117 31.34 12.08 11.57
C LYS A 117 31.12 13.21 10.56
N GLY A 118 30.15 14.10 10.84
CA GLY A 118 29.78 15.17 9.92
C GLY A 118 29.38 14.71 8.52
N ARG A 119 29.57 15.58 7.51
CA ARG A 119 29.16 15.36 6.10
C ARG A 119 30.34 15.25 5.12
N LEU A 120 31.57 15.51 5.57
CA LEU A 120 32.78 15.57 4.74
C LEU A 120 33.66 14.31 4.91
N PHE A 121 33.06 13.19 5.27
CA PHE A 121 33.77 11.92 5.41
C PHE A 121 34.20 11.41 4.02
N THR A 122 35.44 10.95 3.93
CA THR A 122 36.06 10.49 2.69
C THR A 122 36.67 9.11 2.83
N ILE A 123 36.83 8.39 1.71
CA ILE A 123 37.60 7.16 1.63
C ILE A 123 38.66 7.33 0.53
N ALA A 124 39.91 6.96 0.82
CA ALA A 124 41.00 6.96 -0.15
C ALA A 124 40.71 5.95 -1.27
N VAL A 125 41.03 6.32 -2.51
CA VAL A 125 40.81 5.50 -3.70
C VAL A 125 42.08 4.84 -4.22
N GLU A 126 43.08 5.64 -4.60
CA GLU A 126 44.40 5.20 -5.05
C GLU A 126 45.45 6.23 -4.63
N ASP A 127 46.72 5.83 -4.55
CA ASP A 127 47.82 6.73 -4.21
C ASP A 127 47.93 7.87 -5.23
N GLY A 128 47.78 9.12 -4.75
CA GLY A 128 47.83 10.33 -5.58
C GLY A 128 46.50 10.78 -6.17
N LEU A 129 45.40 10.03 -5.99
CA LEU A 129 44.05 10.49 -6.32
C LEU A 129 43.36 11.13 -5.11
N ASN A 130 42.54 12.15 -5.35
CA ASN A 130 41.73 12.78 -4.32
C ASN A 130 40.76 11.77 -3.67
N PRO A 131 40.71 11.66 -2.34
CA PRO A 131 39.74 10.83 -1.63
C PRO A 131 38.29 11.13 -2.05
N ARG A 132 37.46 10.10 -2.11
CA ARG A 132 36.04 10.24 -2.47
C ARG A 132 35.22 10.49 -1.23
N GLN A 133 34.45 11.59 -1.23
CA GLN A 133 33.42 11.84 -0.23
C GLN A 133 32.34 10.76 -0.31
N ILE A 134 31.83 10.33 0.85
CA ILE A 134 30.71 9.40 0.99
C ILE A 134 29.65 10.07 1.87
N ASP A 135 28.40 10.05 1.41
CA ASP A 135 27.27 10.66 2.11
C ASP A 135 27.03 9.98 3.48
N VAL A 136 26.89 8.64 3.50
CA VAL A 136 26.75 7.87 4.75
C VAL A 136 27.64 6.62 4.75
N PHE A 137 28.37 6.44 5.84
CA PHE A 137 29.12 5.23 6.18
C PHE A 137 28.60 4.68 7.50
N ALA A 138 28.33 3.38 7.56
CA ALA A 138 27.98 2.68 8.79
C ALA A 138 28.64 1.29 8.85
N LYS A 139 29.08 0.89 10.02
CA LYS A 139 29.75 -0.39 10.26
C LYS A 139 29.21 -1.07 11.52
N ASP A 140 29.07 -2.40 11.45
CA ASP A 140 28.87 -3.26 12.62
C ASP A 140 30.04 -4.24 12.80
N ASP A 141 29.80 -5.42 13.37
CA ASP A 141 30.84 -6.40 13.66
C ASP A 141 31.18 -7.28 12.44
N GLU A 142 30.21 -7.46 11.53
CA GLU A 142 30.33 -8.32 10.35
C GLU A 142 30.28 -7.57 9.01
N THR A 143 29.79 -6.32 8.99
CA THR A 143 29.43 -5.62 7.75
C THR A 143 29.78 -4.14 7.74
N VAL A 144 29.89 -3.58 6.53
CA VAL A 144 30.00 -2.14 6.27
C VAL A 144 29.00 -1.76 5.18
N ILE A 145 28.28 -0.67 5.40
CA ILE A 145 27.28 -0.12 4.49
C ILE A 145 27.75 1.28 4.06
N ILE A 146 27.92 1.45 2.76
CA ILE A 146 28.25 2.71 2.09
C ILE A 146 27.00 3.16 1.32
N VAL A 147 26.48 4.34 1.61
CA VAL A 147 25.26 4.87 0.97
C VAL A 147 25.54 6.21 0.28
N GLU A 148 25.11 6.32 -0.97
CA GLU A 148 24.99 7.57 -1.72
C GLU A 148 23.52 8.02 -1.73
N CYS A 149 23.25 9.30 -1.50
CA CYS A 149 21.90 9.85 -1.35
C CYS A 149 21.52 10.74 -2.54
N ARG A 150 20.39 10.46 -3.22
CA ARG A 150 19.89 11.29 -4.34
C ARG A 150 18.41 11.59 -4.19
N GLN A 151 17.99 12.76 -4.65
CA GLN A 151 16.59 13.18 -4.52
C GLN A 151 16.09 14.08 -5.65
N LYS A 152 14.78 14.32 -5.65
CA LYS A 152 14.08 15.40 -6.37
C LYS A 152 13.17 16.17 -5.41
N ALA A 153 12.84 17.42 -5.75
CA ALA A 153 11.88 18.22 -5.00
C ALA A 153 10.44 17.65 -5.09
N THR A 154 10.06 17.17 -6.27
CA THR A 154 8.79 16.50 -6.56
C THR A 154 9.04 15.12 -7.17
N VAL A 155 8.08 14.21 -7.03
CA VAL A 155 8.16 12.84 -7.56
C VAL A 155 8.32 12.86 -9.08
N GLY A 156 9.22 12.03 -9.61
CA GLY A 156 9.28 11.75 -11.05
C GLY A 156 10.56 11.03 -11.48
N ARG A 157 10.66 10.66 -12.76
CA ARG A 157 11.82 9.94 -13.31
C ARG A 157 13.12 10.76 -13.19
N LYS A 158 14.27 10.07 -13.00
CA LYS A 158 15.63 10.63 -13.05
C LYS A 158 16.65 9.52 -13.40
N PRO A 159 17.49 9.68 -14.44
CA PRO A 159 18.56 8.72 -14.75
C PRO A 159 19.59 8.59 -13.62
N MET A 160 20.09 7.37 -13.40
CA MET A 160 21.06 7.04 -12.35
C MET A 160 22.39 6.45 -12.85
N ALA A 161 22.51 6.14 -14.14
CA ALA A 161 23.72 5.58 -14.76
C ALA A 161 25.04 6.20 -14.26
N ASP A 162 25.18 7.53 -14.27
CA ASP A 162 26.39 8.22 -13.81
C ASP A 162 26.78 7.92 -12.35
N LEU A 163 25.79 7.72 -11.47
CA LEU A 163 26.03 7.37 -10.07
C LEU A 163 26.39 5.89 -9.94
N ILE A 164 25.71 5.03 -10.70
CA ILE A 164 25.94 3.59 -10.74
C ILE A 164 27.39 3.30 -11.15
N GLU A 165 27.89 3.94 -12.22
CA GLU A 165 29.28 3.78 -12.66
C GLU A 165 30.29 4.38 -11.67
N LYS A 166 29.97 5.51 -11.00
CA LYS A 166 30.83 6.07 -9.94
C LYS A 166 30.99 5.12 -8.76
N ILE A 167 29.89 4.50 -8.32
CA ILE A 167 29.90 3.50 -7.23
C ILE A 167 30.66 2.24 -7.66
N ARG A 168 30.48 1.80 -8.91
CA ARG A 168 31.21 0.66 -9.48
C ARG A 168 32.72 0.92 -9.47
N ALA A 169 33.16 2.07 -9.98
CA ALA A 169 34.58 2.45 -10.02
C ALA A 169 35.20 2.61 -8.61
N LEU A 170 34.44 3.11 -7.64
CA LEU A 170 34.88 3.25 -6.25
C LEU A 170 35.04 1.91 -5.50
N ARG A 171 34.35 0.85 -5.94
CA ARG A 171 34.14 -0.36 -5.14
C ARG A 171 35.41 -1.00 -4.58
N GLU A 172 36.32 -1.41 -5.46
CA GLU A 172 37.49 -2.19 -5.06
C GLU A 172 38.44 -1.35 -4.20
N ALA A 173 38.59 -0.09 -4.58
CA ALA A 173 39.39 0.90 -3.90
C ALA A 173 38.91 1.12 -2.45
N ALA A 174 37.62 1.41 -2.26
CA ALA A 174 37.06 1.56 -0.92
C ALA A 174 37.12 0.26 -0.10
N GLN A 175 36.93 -0.91 -0.71
CA GLN A 175 37.12 -2.21 -0.03
C GLN A 175 38.56 -2.43 0.44
N LYS A 176 39.57 -2.03 -0.36
CA LYS A 176 40.98 -2.07 0.04
C LYS A 176 41.24 -1.13 1.24
N SER A 177 40.76 0.11 1.18
CA SER A 177 40.92 1.10 2.26
C SER A 177 40.26 0.65 3.57
N ILE A 178 39.03 0.13 3.52
CA ILE A 178 38.33 -0.45 4.69
C ILE A 178 39.11 -1.63 5.28
N LYS A 179 39.62 -2.53 4.43
CA LYS A 179 40.41 -3.70 4.87
C LYS A 179 41.76 -3.30 5.48
N LEU A 180 42.37 -2.22 5.00
CA LEU A 180 43.60 -1.65 5.54
C LEU A 180 43.35 -1.02 6.92
N HIS A 181 42.29 -0.20 7.04
CA HIS A 181 41.94 0.50 8.27
C HIS A 181 41.51 -0.46 9.41
N TYR A 182 40.58 -1.39 9.16
CA TYR A 182 40.09 -2.32 10.20
C TYR A 182 40.90 -3.62 10.35
N GLY A 183 41.86 -3.86 9.46
CA GLY A 183 42.72 -5.04 9.45
C GLY A 183 42.07 -6.29 8.82
N SER A 184 42.91 -7.12 8.17
CA SER A 184 42.47 -8.27 7.38
C SER A 184 41.82 -9.41 8.17
N GLN A 185 41.91 -9.42 9.50
CA GLN A 185 41.32 -10.46 10.36
C GLN A 185 39.81 -10.28 10.54
N LYS A 186 39.31 -9.04 10.46
CA LYS A 186 37.88 -8.76 10.50
C LYS A 186 37.29 -9.03 9.12
N LYS A 187 36.50 -10.10 8.98
CA LYS A 187 35.88 -10.53 7.71
C LYS A 187 34.67 -9.66 7.33
N LEU A 188 34.85 -8.34 7.32
CA LEU A 188 33.80 -7.36 7.04
C LEU A 188 33.30 -7.49 5.60
N LYS A 189 31.99 -7.68 5.44
CA LYS A 189 31.32 -7.67 4.14
C LYS A 189 30.85 -6.25 3.82
N VAL A 190 31.39 -5.65 2.74
CA VAL A 190 31.01 -4.29 2.30
C VAL A 190 29.84 -4.34 1.31
N LYS A 191 28.79 -3.54 1.55
CA LYS A 191 27.70 -3.27 0.60
C LYS A 191 27.68 -1.80 0.21
N PHE A 192 27.42 -1.55 -1.07
CA PHE A 192 27.08 -0.23 -1.59
C PHE A 192 25.57 -0.13 -1.80
N ALA A 193 25.00 1.02 -1.45
CA ALA A 193 23.60 1.33 -1.62
C ALA A 193 23.38 2.74 -2.18
N ILE A 194 22.26 2.95 -2.86
CA ILE A 194 21.77 4.27 -3.27
C ILE A 194 20.44 4.52 -2.56
N ALA A 195 20.41 5.49 -1.65
CA ALA A 195 19.17 5.95 -1.04
C ALA A 195 18.51 7.04 -1.89
N THR A 196 17.20 6.94 -2.10
CA THR A 196 16.46 7.88 -2.94
C THR A 196 15.20 8.44 -2.30
N ARG A 197 14.91 9.71 -2.63
CA ARG A 197 13.69 10.41 -2.25
C ARG A 197 13.05 11.11 -3.46
N ASN A 198 11.76 10.87 -3.68
CA ASN A 198 10.95 11.37 -4.80
C ASN A 198 11.47 10.97 -6.20
N ILE A 199 12.08 9.80 -6.35
CA ILE A 199 12.64 9.34 -7.63
C ILE A 199 11.92 8.08 -8.12
N ILE A 200 11.38 8.16 -9.33
CA ILE A 200 10.95 7.00 -10.11
C ILE A 200 12.18 6.49 -10.88
N TRP A 201 12.54 5.23 -10.65
CA TRP A 201 13.68 4.59 -11.30
C TRP A 201 13.30 4.06 -12.68
N GLY A 202 14.23 4.09 -13.64
CA GLY A 202 14.11 3.38 -14.91
C GLY A 202 14.58 1.93 -14.78
N GLU A 203 13.97 1.00 -15.52
CA GLU A 203 14.27 -0.43 -15.41
C GLU A 203 15.73 -0.77 -15.73
N ALA A 204 16.31 -0.11 -16.75
CA ALA A 204 17.70 -0.31 -17.14
C ALA A 204 18.69 0.08 -16.01
N ASP A 205 18.38 1.12 -15.22
CA ASP A 205 19.20 1.50 -14.07
C ASP A 205 19.03 0.52 -12.90
N LEU A 206 17.82 -0.03 -12.69
CA LEU A 206 17.56 -1.06 -11.67
C LEU A 206 18.29 -2.37 -12.00
N GLU A 207 18.29 -2.81 -13.27
CA GLU A 207 18.99 -4.04 -13.66
C GLU A 207 20.51 -3.85 -13.58
N LYS A 208 21.06 -2.68 -13.94
CA LYS A 208 22.47 -2.34 -13.68
C LYS A 208 22.82 -2.34 -12.19
N CYS A 209 21.96 -1.78 -11.33
CA CYS A 209 22.14 -1.88 -9.88
C CYS A 209 22.21 -3.34 -9.41
N LYS A 210 21.35 -4.21 -9.95
CA LYS A 210 21.33 -5.65 -9.63
C LYS A 210 22.56 -6.39 -10.17
N GLU A 211 22.96 -6.17 -11.42
CA GLU A 211 24.20 -6.68 -12.02
C GLU A 211 25.40 -6.29 -11.15
N TYR A 212 25.53 -5.00 -10.83
CA TYR A 212 26.60 -4.49 -9.98
C TYR A 212 26.33 -4.68 -8.48
N GLN A 213 25.32 -5.43 -8.05
CA GLN A 213 25.05 -5.73 -6.63
C GLN A 213 24.95 -4.49 -5.71
N ILE A 214 24.54 -3.34 -6.25
CA ILE A 214 24.24 -2.10 -5.54
C ILE A 214 22.80 -2.18 -5.05
N ALA A 215 22.58 -2.02 -3.74
CA ALA A 215 21.21 -1.97 -3.20
C ALA A 215 20.54 -0.63 -3.53
N VAL A 216 19.26 -0.65 -3.89
CA VAL A 216 18.45 0.57 -4.02
C VAL A 216 17.58 0.69 -2.79
N ILE A 217 17.63 1.82 -2.09
CA ILE A 217 16.79 2.15 -0.93
C ILE A 217 15.85 3.28 -1.38
N SER A 218 14.72 2.89 -1.96
CA SER A 218 13.67 3.81 -2.43
C SER A 218 12.90 4.46 -1.27
N ASP A 219 12.05 5.43 -1.60
CA ASP A 219 11.02 5.99 -0.71
C ASP A 219 10.28 4.93 0.13
N GLN A 220 9.77 3.89 -0.53
CA GLN A 220 9.01 2.81 0.11
C GLN A 220 9.88 2.04 1.10
N LEU A 221 11.16 1.81 0.74
CA LEU A 221 12.15 1.14 1.59
C LEU A 221 12.56 1.98 2.82
N LEU A 222 12.79 3.28 2.64
CA LEU A 222 13.08 4.20 3.75
C LEU A 222 11.90 4.22 4.73
N ASP A 223 10.68 4.39 4.21
CA ASP A 223 9.47 4.47 5.03
C ASP A 223 9.17 3.11 5.70
N TYR A 224 9.47 1.98 5.06
CA TYR A 224 9.44 0.62 5.64
C TYR A 224 10.43 0.48 6.81
N TYR A 225 11.73 0.71 6.57
CA TYR A 225 12.76 0.52 7.59
C TYR A 225 12.58 1.44 8.80
N LYS A 226 12.12 2.68 8.56
CA LYS A 226 11.81 3.65 9.61
C LYS A 226 10.74 3.14 10.57
N GLN A 227 9.68 2.52 10.05
CA GLN A 227 8.66 1.88 10.87
C GLN A 227 9.18 0.57 11.49
N LEU A 228 9.92 -0.26 10.75
CA LEU A 228 10.51 -1.48 11.28
C LEU A 228 11.40 -1.21 12.50
N THR A 229 12.20 -0.14 12.45
CA THR A 229 13.08 0.30 13.54
C THR A 229 12.29 0.83 14.76
N GLN A 230 11.08 1.37 14.55
CA GLN A 230 10.18 1.71 15.67
C GLN A 230 9.65 0.45 16.39
N HIS A 231 9.44 -0.64 15.65
CA HIS A 231 8.88 -1.90 16.20
C HIS A 231 9.90 -2.91 16.70
N LEU A 232 11.07 -3.01 16.06
CA LEU A 232 12.12 -3.99 16.38
C LEU A 232 13.39 -3.36 16.95
N LYS A 233 13.49 -2.02 17.01
CA LYS A 233 14.65 -1.31 17.56
C LYS A 233 15.93 -1.74 16.85
N MET A 234 17.01 -2.00 17.58
CA MET A 234 18.26 -2.51 17.00
C MET A 234 18.09 -3.85 16.25
N ALA A 235 17.09 -4.68 16.58
CA ALA A 235 16.88 -5.94 15.85
C ALA A 235 16.37 -5.73 14.41
N ALA A 236 15.92 -4.53 14.03
CA ALA A 236 15.64 -4.18 12.64
C ALA A 236 16.89 -4.29 11.74
N ARG A 237 18.11 -4.20 12.32
CA ARG A 237 19.39 -4.38 11.62
C ARG A 237 19.45 -5.70 10.86
N PHE A 238 19.00 -6.81 11.46
CA PHE A 238 19.12 -8.13 10.83
C PHE A 238 18.24 -8.28 9.60
N GLN A 239 17.03 -7.70 9.59
CA GLN A 239 16.18 -7.66 8.40
C GLN A 239 16.73 -6.70 7.33
N PHE A 240 17.27 -5.54 7.73
CA PHE A 240 17.96 -4.63 6.82
C PHE A 240 19.15 -5.33 6.14
N LEU A 241 19.99 -6.02 6.91
CA LEU A 241 21.14 -6.77 6.41
C LEU A 241 20.71 -7.97 5.54
N ALA A 242 19.58 -8.61 5.85
CA ALA A 242 18.99 -9.64 4.99
C ALA A 242 18.60 -9.12 3.61
N HIS A 243 18.02 -7.92 3.52
CA HIS A 243 17.74 -7.28 2.23
C HIS A 243 19.03 -6.82 1.53
N MET A 244 19.99 -6.24 2.27
CA MET A 244 21.24 -5.74 1.68
C MET A 244 22.12 -6.88 1.13
N PHE A 245 22.17 -8.03 1.81
CA PHE A 245 23.00 -9.18 1.46
C PHE A 245 22.17 -10.38 1.00
N GLU A 246 21.02 -10.15 0.35
CA GLU A 246 20.10 -11.21 -0.02
C GLU A 246 20.79 -12.34 -0.82
N GLY A 247 20.69 -13.57 -0.31
CA GLY A 247 21.30 -14.75 -0.91
C GLY A 247 22.84 -14.80 -0.85
N GLN A 248 23.50 -13.78 -0.32
CA GLN A 248 24.96 -13.71 -0.24
C GLN A 248 25.49 -14.38 1.02
N ARG A 249 26.61 -15.09 0.87
CA ARG A 249 27.42 -15.55 2.00
C ARG A 249 28.17 -14.39 2.64
N VAL A 250 28.12 -14.35 3.97
CA VAL A 250 28.80 -13.40 4.85
C VAL A 250 29.63 -14.19 5.85
N ASP A 251 30.95 -14.27 5.64
CA ASP A 251 31.81 -15.16 6.44
C ASP A 251 31.93 -14.78 7.92
N GLY A 252 31.58 -13.53 8.30
CA GLY A 252 31.41 -13.12 9.69
C GLY A 252 30.26 -13.82 10.42
N LEU A 253 29.28 -14.39 9.70
CA LEU A 253 28.17 -15.16 10.25
C LEU A 253 28.47 -16.67 10.40
N ALA A 254 29.65 -17.14 10.01
CA ALA A 254 29.95 -18.57 10.01
C ALA A 254 30.06 -19.10 11.45
N GLN A 255 29.09 -19.94 11.84
CA GLN A 255 28.98 -20.49 13.18
C GLN A 255 28.75 -22.00 13.14
N THR A 256 29.38 -22.70 14.09
CA THR A 256 29.17 -24.12 14.34
C THR A 256 28.58 -24.30 15.74
N VAL A 257 27.60 -25.18 15.89
CA VAL A 257 26.95 -25.51 17.18
C VAL A 257 27.02 -27.01 17.45
N VAL A 258 27.09 -27.40 18.72
CA VAL A 258 26.88 -28.80 19.13
C VAL A 258 25.39 -29.11 18.95
N ALA A 259 25.07 -30.17 18.22
CA ALA A 259 23.70 -30.54 17.90
C ALA A 259 23.47 -32.05 17.91
N THR A 260 22.27 -32.46 18.31
CA THR A 260 21.76 -33.82 18.14
C THR A 260 20.83 -33.85 16.93
N ARG A 261 21.02 -34.80 16.01
CA ARG A 261 20.12 -35.09 14.90
C ARG A 261 19.23 -36.26 15.26
N GLY A 262 17.92 -36.09 15.12
CA GLY A 262 16.90 -37.13 15.33
C GLY A 262 15.88 -37.17 14.20
N LYS A 263 14.81 -37.96 14.37
CA LYS A 263 13.66 -38.03 13.45
C LYS A 263 12.34 -37.78 14.18
N MET A 264 11.44 -37.00 13.58
CA MET A 264 10.09 -36.72 14.09
C MET A 264 9.11 -36.73 12.91
N GLY A 265 8.04 -37.52 12.99
CA GLY A 265 7.10 -37.69 11.87
C GLY A 265 7.78 -38.18 10.59
N GLY A 266 8.83 -38.99 10.70
CA GLY A 266 9.68 -39.43 9.58
C GLY A 266 10.72 -38.42 9.09
N ARG A 267 10.69 -37.15 9.55
CA ARG A 267 11.58 -36.08 9.08
C ARG A 267 12.81 -35.89 9.97
N PRO A 268 14.00 -35.62 9.39
CA PRO A 268 15.15 -35.25 10.18
C PRO A 268 14.94 -33.86 10.81
N PHE A 269 15.33 -33.74 12.08
CA PHE A 269 15.44 -32.46 12.78
C PHE A 269 16.75 -32.41 13.57
N TYR A 270 17.16 -31.21 13.95
CA TYR A 270 18.34 -30.95 14.76
C TYR A 270 17.94 -30.19 16.03
N THR A 271 18.46 -30.58 17.18
CA THR A 271 18.35 -29.82 18.43
C THR A 271 19.71 -29.30 18.87
N PHE A 272 19.78 -28.02 19.24
CA PHE A 272 21.02 -27.37 19.68
C PHE A 272 20.75 -26.20 20.64
N LEU A 273 21.82 -25.72 21.29
CA LEU A 273 21.83 -24.52 22.12
C LEU A 273 22.54 -23.38 21.38
N ILE A 274 21.98 -22.17 21.40
CA ILE A 274 22.56 -20.98 20.74
C ILE A 274 22.29 -19.70 21.54
N ARG A 275 23.21 -18.73 21.50
CA ARG A 275 22.96 -17.39 22.07
C ARG A 275 21.88 -16.67 21.24
N PRO A 276 20.92 -15.93 21.86
CA PRO A 276 19.85 -15.23 21.14
C PRO A 276 20.37 -14.32 20.03
N GLU A 277 21.47 -13.61 20.27
CA GLU A 277 22.05 -12.65 19.31
C GLU A 277 22.66 -13.30 18.07
N GLU A 278 23.16 -14.54 18.17
CA GLU A 278 23.70 -15.27 17.03
C GLU A 278 22.56 -15.86 16.18
N LEU A 279 21.52 -16.40 16.84
CA LEU A 279 20.32 -16.86 16.14
C LEU A 279 19.62 -15.70 15.41
N MET A 280 19.53 -14.53 16.03
CA MET A 280 18.92 -13.34 15.40
C MET A 280 19.64 -12.88 14.13
N LYS A 281 20.96 -13.11 13.98
CA LYS A 281 21.68 -12.78 12.74
C LYS A 281 21.18 -13.58 11.52
N ILE A 282 20.76 -14.83 11.73
CA ILE A 282 20.26 -15.69 10.65
C ILE A 282 18.73 -15.80 10.63
N ALA A 283 18.05 -15.36 11.69
CA ALA A 283 16.61 -15.52 11.86
C ALA A 283 15.76 -14.49 11.08
N TYR A 284 14.57 -14.90 10.67
CA TYR A 284 13.52 -14.04 10.12
C TYR A 284 12.12 -14.58 10.46
N VAL A 285 11.09 -13.73 10.47
CA VAL A 285 9.72 -14.12 10.92
C VAL A 285 8.69 -14.11 9.77
N GLY A 286 8.86 -13.28 8.73
CA GLY A 286 8.02 -13.35 7.52
C GLY A 286 8.23 -14.66 6.74
N HIS A 287 7.23 -15.17 6.02
CA HIS A 287 7.37 -16.40 5.22
C HIS A 287 8.23 -16.16 3.96
N LYS A 288 8.72 -17.23 3.31
CA LYS A 288 9.80 -17.11 2.28
C LYS A 288 9.44 -16.27 1.04
N GLY A 289 8.14 -16.11 0.73
CA GLY A 289 7.63 -15.21 -0.31
C GLY A 289 7.72 -13.71 0.02
N SER A 290 7.92 -13.34 1.30
CA SER A 290 7.96 -11.95 1.78
C SER A 290 9.39 -11.35 1.79
N ARG A 291 10.23 -11.72 0.81
CA ARG A 291 11.47 -10.97 0.51
C ARG A 291 11.19 -9.70 -0.29
N ASP A 292 10.08 -9.70 -1.02
CA ASP A 292 9.38 -8.47 -1.35
C ASP A 292 9.16 -7.68 -0.04
N ILE A 293 9.55 -6.41 -0.07
CA ILE A 293 9.76 -5.45 1.04
C ILE A 293 8.50 -5.11 1.86
N GLU A 294 7.47 -5.92 1.69
CA GLU A 294 6.13 -5.41 1.52
C GLU A 294 5.25 -5.63 2.72
N ASN A 295 5.71 -6.40 3.71
CA ASN A 295 4.84 -6.82 4.80
C ASN A 295 5.34 -6.48 6.21
N LEU A 296 5.58 -5.17 6.40
CA LEU A 296 5.64 -4.55 7.73
C LEU A 296 4.39 -4.87 8.56
N GLU A 297 3.21 -4.96 7.93
CA GLU A 297 1.97 -5.29 8.65
C GLU A 297 2.03 -6.73 9.20
N THR A 298 2.54 -7.69 8.43
CA THR A 298 2.85 -9.04 8.91
C THR A 298 3.85 -9.01 10.06
N TYR A 299 4.93 -8.21 9.99
CA TYR A 299 5.83 -7.99 11.13
C TYR A 299 5.12 -7.40 12.36
N GLN A 300 4.30 -6.35 12.23
CA GLN A 300 3.56 -5.71 13.32
C GLN A 300 2.53 -6.65 13.96
N ARG A 301 1.85 -7.46 13.15
CA ARG A 301 0.84 -8.43 13.60
C ARG A 301 1.49 -9.65 14.27
N MET A 302 2.60 -10.13 13.73
CA MET A 302 3.37 -11.25 14.29
C MET A 302 4.20 -10.88 15.52
N LEU A 303 4.73 -9.65 15.60
CA LEU A 303 5.58 -9.16 16.69
C LEU A 303 4.95 -7.94 17.39
N GLN A 304 3.96 -8.22 18.24
CA GLN A 304 3.29 -7.20 19.06
C GLN A 304 4.28 -6.54 20.03
N SER A 305 4.47 -5.22 19.89
CA SER A 305 5.43 -4.45 20.69
C SER A 305 5.21 -4.57 22.20
N ASP A 306 3.97 -4.60 22.67
CA ASP A 306 3.69 -4.71 24.11
C ASP A 306 4.00 -6.11 24.67
N ARG A 307 3.83 -7.16 23.87
CA ARG A 307 4.28 -8.52 24.22
C ARG A 307 5.81 -8.60 24.28
N LEU A 308 6.52 -7.93 23.36
CA LEU A 308 7.98 -7.82 23.38
C LEU A 308 8.48 -7.09 24.62
N LYS A 309 7.88 -5.94 24.98
CA LYS A 309 8.19 -5.20 26.22
C LYS A 309 7.94 -6.04 27.48
N GLY A 310 6.82 -6.77 27.53
CA GLY A 310 6.48 -7.65 28.65
C GLY A 310 7.49 -8.79 28.82
N ILE A 311 7.88 -9.44 27.72
CA ILE A 311 8.92 -10.48 27.71
C ILE A 311 10.28 -9.90 28.11
N ALA A 312 10.66 -8.74 27.59
CA ALA A 312 11.91 -8.07 27.94
C ALA A 312 11.98 -7.71 29.43
N LYS A 313 10.88 -7.23 30.01
CA LYS A 313 10.76 -7.00 31.45
C LYS A 313 10.95 -8.31 32.23
N TYR A 314 10.23 -9.37 31.86
CA TYR A 314 10.35 -10.69 32.49
C TYR A 314 11.78 -11.25 32.44
N ILE A 315 12.49 -11.13 31.31
CA ILE A 315 13.91 -11.51 31.18
C ILE A 315 14.79 -10.70 32.15
N ASN A 316 14.61 -9.38 32.19
CA ASN A 316 15.38 -8.49 33.06
C ASN A 316 15.07 -8.69 34.56
N GLU A 317 13.93 -9.28 34.90
CA GLU A 317 13.56 -9.72 36.26
C GLU A 317 14.07 -11.14 36.60
N GLY A 318 14.91 -11.74 35.74
CA GLY A 318 15.50 -13.07 35.95
C GLY A 318 14.65 -14.25 35.45
N GLY A 319 13.58 -13.96 34.69
CA GLY A 319 12.68 -14.93 34.09
C GLY A 319 13.34 -15.82 33.04
N LYS A 320 12.82 -17.04 32.87
CA LYS A 320 13.42 -18.10 32.04
C LYS A 320 12.38 -18.73 31.11
N PHE A 321 12.77 -19.05 29.89
CA PHE A 321 11.93 -19.78 28.93
C PHE A 321 12.51 -21.18 28.68
N PRO A 322 11.86 -22.26 29.16
CA PRO A 322 12.34 -23.62 28.96
C PRO A 322 11.98 -24.22 27.59
N THR A 323 11.17 -23.52 26.79
CA THR A 323 10.61 -24.02 25.53
C THR A 323 11.49 -23.67 24.32
N ASN A 324 11.65 -24.64 23.42
CA ASN A 324 12.42 -24.50 22.19
C ASN A 324 11.96 -23.31 21.34
N ILE A 325 12.89 -22.60 20.70
CA ILE A 325 12.57 -21.84 19.48
C ILE A 325 12.47 -22.85 18.33
N VAL A 326 11.38 -22.83 17.57
CA VAL A 326 11.21 -23.75 16.43
C VAL A 326 11.58 -23.00 15.16
N VAL A 327 12.52 -23.53 14.37
CA VAL A 327 13.01 -22.89 13.15
C VAL A 327 13.04 -23.83 11.94
N ASN A 328 13.00 -23.26 10.73
CA ASN A 328 13.31 -23.96 9.49
C ASN A 328 14.55 -23.34 8.83
N LEU A 329 15.64 -24.11 8.75
CA LEU A 329 16.87 -23.69 8.08
C LEU A 329 16.71 -23.81 6.57
N LYS A 330 16.76 -22.68 5.87
CA LYS A 330 16.64 -22.57 4.40
C LYS A 330 18.04 -22.49 3.78
N LEU A 331 18.54 -23.60 3.27
CA LEU A 331 19.84 -23.67 2.58
C LEU A 331 19.66 -23.49 1.06
N PRO A 332 20.58 -22.78 0.37
CA PRO A 332 20.57 -22.69 -1.09
C PRO A 332 20.60 -24.05 -1.77
N GLY A 333 19.78 -24.23 -2.80
CA GLY A 333 19.72 -25.47 -3.59
C GLY A 333 19.12 -26.70 -2.88
N LYS A 334 18.29 -26.49 -1.83
CA LYS A 334 17.65 -27.56 -1.04
C LYS A 334 18.63 -28.61 -0.45
N LYS A 335 19.90 -28.24 -0.22
CA LYS A 335 20.92 -29.14 0.32
C LYS A 335 20.70 -29.46 1.81
N GLU A 336 21.08 -30.66 2.23
CA GLU A 336 21.30 -30.99 3.64
C GLU A 336 22.37 -30.05 4.25
N PRO A 337 22.30 -29.75 5.56
CA PRO A 337 23.33 -28.95 6.22
C PRO A 337 24.60 -29.77 6.41
N GLN A 338 25.75 -29.09 6.48
CA GLN A 338 26.98 -29.75 6.90
C GLN A 338 26.87 -30.11 8.39
N PHE A 339 27.01 -31.40 8.69
CA PHE A 339 26.91 -31.95 10.02
C PHE A 339 28.05 -32.95 10.26
N ASP A 340 29.04 -32.53 11.04
CA ASP A 340 30.22 -33.34 11.34
C ASP A 340 29.86 -34.30 12.49
N LYS A 341 29.44 -35.53 12.15
CA LYS A 341 29.10 -36.58 13.11
C LYS A 341 30.27 -36.85 14.08
N LYS A 342 29.94 -36.92 15.37
CA LYS A 342 30.84 -37.39 16.44
C LYS A 342 30.48 -38.78 16.93
N GLU A 343 29.21 -39.01 17.24
CA GLU A 343 28.73 -40.23 17.88
C GLU A 343 27.32 -40.60 17.39
N THR A 344 26.92 -41.86 17.54
CA THR A 344 25.54 -42.32 17.30
C THR A 344 25.11 -43.15 18.49
N VAL A 345 23.96 -42.78 19.07
CA VAL A 345 23.37 -43.43 20.25
C VAL A 345 21.93 -43.79 19.90
N GLY A 346 21.66 -45.08 19.67
CA GLY A 346 20.38 -45.52 19.12
C GLY A 346 20.11 -44.91 17.74
N GLU A 347 18.96 -44.26 17.57
CA GLU A 347 18.59 -43.54 16.34
C GLU A 347 19.12 -42.09 16.28
N GLU A 348 19.70 -41.59 17.37
CA GLU A 348 20.19 -40.22 17.49
C GLU A 348 21.67 -40.10 17.08
N ILE A 349 22.04 -38.98 16.45
CA ILE A 349 23.42 -38.70 16.04
C ILE A 349 23.88 -37.39 16.66
N LEU A 350 24.90 -37.44 17.51
CA LEU A 350 25.56 -36.28 18.08
C LEU A 350 26.66 -35.79 17.13
N GLY A 351 26.79 -34.48 16.96
CA GLY A 351 27.82 -33.89 16.10
C GLY A 351 27.84 -32.37 16.14
N PHE A 352 28.58 -31.79 15.19
CA PHE A 352 28.68 -30.36 14.99
C PHE A 352 27.87 -29.94 13.77
N LEU A 353 26.83 -29.12 13.99
CA LEU A 353 26.02 -28.53 12.92
C LEU A 353 26.63 -27.19 12.51
N HIS A 354 26.93 -27.03 11.22
CA HIS A 354 27.35 -25.74 10.66
C HIS A 354 26.13 -24.96 10.20
N LEU A 355 25.91 -23.80 10.82
CA LEU A 355 24.78 -22.94 10.50
C LEU A 355 25.06 -22.15 9.20
N PRO A 356 24.04 -21.92 8.36
CA PRO A 356 24.19 -21.18 7.11
C PRO A 356 24.70 -19.74 7.36
N PRO A 357 25.86 -19.32 6.81
CA PRO A 357 26.43 -17.98 6.98
C PRO A 357 25.74 -16.96 6.06
N ILE A 358 24.42 -16.85 6.15
CA ILE A 358 23.53 -16.08 5.27
C ILE A 358 22.44 -15.45 6.15
N TYR A 359 22.23 -14.13 6.03
CA TYR A 359 21.13 -13.44 6.72
C TYR A 359 19.76 -13.99 6.24
N ALA A 360 18.75 -14.04 7.14
CA ALA A 360 17.42 -14.59 6.87
C ALA A 360 17.43 -16.02 6.26
N SER A 361 18.25 -16.90 6.84
CA SER A 361 18.32 -18.33 6.49
C SER A 361 17.68 -19.26 7.51
N ALA A 362 17.15 -18.74 8.63
CA ALA A 362 16.39 -19.49 9.63
C ALA A 362 14.99 -18.88 9.83
N TRP A 363 13.94 -19.50 9.28
CA TRP A 363 12.58 -19.01 9.52
C TRP A 363 12.14 -19.38 10.93
N VAL A 364 11.59 -18.44 11.70
CA VAL A 364 11.09 -18.71 13.06
C VAL A 364 9.61 -19.10 12.99
N ILE A 365 9.31 -20.38 13.24
CA ILE A 365 7.96 -20.95 13.23
C ILE A 365 7.24 -20.71 14.56
N ASP A 366 7.97 -20.85 15.68
CA ASP A 366 7.52 -20.49 17.02
C ASP A 366 8.66 -19.88 17.85
N GLY A 367 8.28 -19.07 18.83
CA GLY A 367 9.20 -18.41 19.75
C GLY A 367 9.62 -17.03 19.28
N GLN A 368 9.01 -16.49 18.22
CA GLN A 368 9.32 -15.16 17.67
C GLN A 368 9.33 -14.04 18.73
N HIS A 369 8.31 -13.94 19.59
CA HIS A 369 8.32 -12.93 20.67
C HIS A 369 9.37 -13.24 21.76
N ARG A 370 9.71 -14.51 21.98
CA ARG A 370 10.78 -14.90 22.92
C ARG A 370 12.13 -14.42 22.38
N LEU A 371 12.47 -14.80 21.15
CA LEU A 371 13.74 -14.45 20.49
C LEU A 371 13.96 -12.94 20.40
N TYR A 372 13.00 -12.20 19.81
CA TYR A 372 13.10 -10.74 19.68
C TYR A 372 12.91 -10.01 21.02
N GLY A 373 12.36 -10.68 22.04
CA GLY A 373 12.31 -10.16 23.42
C GLY A 373 13.69 -9.96 24.04
N TYR A 374 14.68 -10.80 23.70
CA TYR A 374 16.07 -10.61 24.17
C TYR A 374 16.73 -9.35 23.61
N ALA A 375 16.39 -8.93 22.39
CA ALA A 375 16.88 -7.67 21.84
C ALA A 375 16.38 -6.46 22.64
N TYR A 376 15.09 -6.46 23.00
CA TYR A 376 14.48 -5.45 23.86
C TYR A 376 15.02 -5.50 25.31
N ALA A 377 15.27 -6.70 25.85
CA ALA A 377 15.84 -6.87 27.19
C ALA A 377 17.21 -6.17 27.32
N ARG A 378 18.06 -6.35 26.30
CA ARG A 378 19.40 -5.76 26.18
C ARG A 378 19.37 -4.22 26.06
N GLU A 379 18.45 -3.66 25.26
CA GLU A 379 18.29 -2.19 25.12
C GLU A 379 17.96 -1.53 26.47
N ASN A 380 17.19 -2.21 27.33
CA ASN A 380 16.82 -1.74 28.67
C ASN A 380 17.89 -1.96 29.75
N GLY A 381 19.11 -2.41 29.38
CA GLY A 381 20.26 -2.54 30.29
C GLY A 381 20.19 -3.64 31.36
N GLY A 382 19.08 -4.39 31.45
CA GLY A 382 18.90 -5.45 32.46
C GLY A 382 19.48 -6.82 32.10
N PHE A 383 19.92 -7.01 30.85
CA PHE A 383 20.44 -8.30 30.37
C PHE A 383 21.88 -8.17 29.84
N LYS A 384 22.82 -8.91 30.46
CA LYS A 384 24.19 -9.05 29.96
C LYS A 384 24.25 -10.10 28.85
N SER A 385 24.70 -9.68 27.67
CA SER A 385 25.00 -10.57 26.54
C SER A 385 26.03 -11.64 26.94
N GLY A 386 25.88 -12.86 26.41
CA GLY A 386 26.78 -13.99 26.65
C GLY A 386 26.32 -15.04 27.67
N GLU A 387 25.49 -14.69 28.66
CA GLU A 387 25.15 -15.59 29.79
C GLU A 387 23.94 -16.52 29.55
N THR A 388 23.21 -16.39 28.43
CA THR A 388 22.04 -17.22 28.10
C THR A 388 22.16 -17.88 26.73
N VAL A 389 21.78 -19.16 26.69
CA VAL A 389 21.54 -19.91 25.46
C VAL A 389 20.08 -20.35 25.41
N LEU A 390 19.52 -20.37 24.20
CA LEU A 390 18.18 -20.86 23.92
C LEU A 390 18.25 -22.26 23.32
N PRO A 391 17.37 -23.19 23.74
CA PRO A 391 17.18 -24.43 23.01
C PRO A 391 16.44 -24.15 21.70
N VAL A 392 16.91 -24.77 20.63
CA VAL A 392 16.36 -24.66 19.28
C VAL A 392 16.02 -26.04 18.76
N LEU A 393 14.86 -26.17 18.12
CA LEU A 393 14.53 -27.30 17.27
C LEU A 393 14.49 -26.79 15.82
N ALA A 394 15.38 -27.32 14.99
CA ALA A 394 15.57 -26.90 13.61
C ALA A 394 15.19 -28.01 12.63
N TYR A 395 14.19 -27.74 11.80
CA TYR A 395 13.99 -28.44 10.53
C TYR A 395 14.91 -27.85 9.46
N VAL A 396 15.02 -28.55 8.33
CA VAL A 396 15.83 -28.13 7.18
C VAL A 396 14.98 -28.19 5.93
N ASN A 397 14.90 -27.08 5.19
CA ASN A 397 14.27 -26.97 3.88
C ASN A 397 12.86 -27.59 3.78
N LEU A 398 12.02 -27.48 4.82
CA LEU A 398 10.62 -27.94 4.72
C LEU A 398 9.95 -27.32 3.46
N PRO A 399 9.15 -28.12 2.72
CA PRO A 399 8.16 -27.63 1.75
C PRO A 399 7.25 -26.54 2.34
N ALA A 400 6.71 -25.67 1.48
CA ALA A 400 6.04 -24.43 1.92
C ALA A 400 4.66 -24.69 2.55
N ASP A 401 3.94 -25.67 2.01
CA ASP A 401 2.72 -26.27 2.52
C ASP A 401 2.90 -26.79 3.96
N GLU A 402 3.84 -27.71 4.18
CA GLU A 402 4.08 -28.28 5.52
C GLU A 402 4.68 -27.28 6.51
N GLU A 403 5.45 -26.32 6.00
CA GLU A 403 5.95 -25.18 6.78
C GLU A 403 4.80 -24.31 7.30
N MET A 404 3.73 -24.15 6.53
CA MET A 404 2.51 -23.44 6.93
C MET A 404 1.60 -24.29 7.82
N ASP A 405 1.40 -25.57 7.53
CA ASP A 405 0.64 -26.48 8.40
C ASP A 405 1.24 -26.51 9.80
N LEU A 406 2.57 -26.63 9.91
CA LEU A 406 3.28 -26.58 11.19
C LEU A 406 3.11 -25.22 11.90
N PHE A 407 3.12 -24.10 11.16
CA PHE A 407 2.86 -22.78 11.72
C PHE A 407 1.42 -22.63 12.23
N ILE A 408 0.43 -23.11 11.46
CA ILE A 408 -0.99 -23.13 11.84
C ILE A 408 -1.16 -24.03 13.07
N ASP A 409 -0.62 -25.24 13.09
CA ASP A 409 -0.82 -26.21 14.17
C ASP A 409 -0.27 -25.72 15.52
N ILE A 410 0.86 -25.01 15.48
CA ILE A 410 1.48 -24.44 16.70
C ILE A 410 0.70 -23.19 17.16
N ASN A 411 0.34 -22.28 16.26
CA ASN A 411 -0.24 -20.98 16.64
C ASN A 411 -1.77 -21.01 16.86
N SER A 412 -2.51 -21.78 16.05
CA SER A 412 -3.99 -21.80 16.07
C SER A 412 -4.59 -22.32 17.38
N LYS A 413 -3.89 -23.26 18.04
CA LYS A 413 -4.29 -23.82 19.35
C LYS A 413 -4.12 -22.84 20.51
N GLN A 414 -3.42 -21.71 20.31
CA GLN A 414 -3.21 -20.68 21.33
C GLN A 414 -4.01 -19.40 21.08
N VAL A 415 -4.14 -18.92 19.84
CA VAL A 415 -5.04 -17.80 19.46
C VAL A 415 -5.57 -17.99 18.04
N LYS A 416 -6.87 -17.76 17.84
CA LYS A 416 -7.53 -17.86 16.52
C LYS A 416 -6.96 -16.82 15.53
N VAL A 417 -6.27 -17.28 14.49
CA VAL A 417 -5.70 -16.43 13.43
C VAL A 417 -6.82 -15.71 12.67
N LYS A 418 -6.67 -14.40 12.41
CA LYS A 418 -7.66 -13.61 11.67
C LYS A 418 -7.68 -14.00 10.19
N THR A 419 -8.86 -14.18 9.61
CA THR A 419 -9.06 -14.60 8.19
C THR A 419 -8.31 -13.72 7.18
N GLY A 420 -8.21 -12.42 7.40
CA GLY A 420 -7.45 -11.52 6.51
C GLY A 420 -5.94 -11.81 6.50
N LEU A 421 -5.36 -12.24 7.63
CA LEU A 421 -3.96 -12.65 7.68
C LEU A 421 -3.76 -14.00 6.97
N LEU A 422 -4.74 -14.91 7.04
CA LEU A 422 -4.69 -16.16 6.25
C LEU A 422 -4.70 -15.87 4.75
N VAL A 423 -5.57 -14.98 4.25
CA VAL A 423 -5.61 -14.62 2.81
C VAL A 423 -4.31 -13.95 2.34
N GLU A 424 -3.70 -13.12 3.20
CA GLU A 424 -2.44 -12.44 2.90
C GLU A 424 -1.23 -13.40 2.93
N LEU A 425 -1.14 -14.26 3.96
CA LEU A 425 -0.16 -15.34 4.01
C LEU A 425 -0.33 -16.30 2.82
N TYR A 426 -1.57 -16.65 2.45
CA TYR A 426 -1.89 -17.47 1.29
C TYR A 426 -1.37 -16.83 -0.01
N SER A 427 -1.53 -15.51 -0.18
CA SER A 427 -0.97 -14.79 -1.34
C SER A 427 0.57 -14.78 -1.40
N ASP A 428 1.26 -15.01 -0.28
CA ASP A 428 2.73 -15.12 -0.22
C ASP A 428 3.22 -16.57 -0.24
N LEU A 429 2.41 -17.52 0.26
CA LEU A 429 2.71 -18.96 0.28
C LEU A 429 2.59 -19.55 -1.13
N HIS A 430 1.47 -19.26 -1.79
CA HIS A 430 1.13 -19.82 -3.09
C HIS A 430 1.75 -19.02 -4.24
N TRP A 431 2.62 -18.05 -3.95
CA TRP A 431 3.41 -17.38 -4.98
C TRP A 431 4.32 -18.38 -5.68
N LYS A 432 4.00 -18.70 -6.95
CA LYS A 432 4.61 -19.79 -7.72
C LYS A 432 4.38 -21.17 -7.08
N SER A 433 3.17 -21.39 -6.53
CA SER A 433 2.67 -22.74 -6.20
C SER A 433 2.76 -23.66 -7.42
N ASP A 434 2.94 -24.96 -7.18
CA ASP A 434 2.80 -25.99 -8.20
C ASP A 434 1.32 -26.13 -8.64
N ASP A 435 0.36 -25.65 -7.83
CA ASP A 435 -1.03 -25.44 -8.25
C ASP A 435 -1.20 -24.08 -8.97
N VAL A 436 -1.66 -24.19 -10.22
CA VAL A 436 -1.82 -23.07 -11.16
C VAL A 436 -2.94 -22.10 -10.76
N GLU A 437 -4.05 -22.56 -10.15
CA GLU A 437 -5.12 -21.68 -9.69
C GLU A 437 -4.66 -20.90 -8.45
N GLU A 438 -4.01 -21.56 -7.49
CA GLU A 438 -3.50 -20.90 -6.27
C GLU A 438 -2.47 -19.81 -6.61
N ALA A 439 -1.51 -20.13 -7.49
CA ALA A 439 -0.51 -19.18 -7.97
C ALA A 439 -1.13 -18.01 -8.74
N PHE A 440 -2.20 -18.25 -9.52
CA PHE A 440 -2.94 -17.19 -10.17
C PHE A 440 -3.72 -16.30 -9.18
N GLN A 441 -4.33 -16.87 -8.13
CA GLN A 441 -4.97 -16.09 -7.07
C GLN A 441 -3.97 -15.24 -6.26
N ALA A 442 -2.76 -15.77 -6.03
CA ALA A 442 -1.66 -15.02 -5.44
C ALA A 442 -1.23 -13.83 -6.31
N LEU A 443 -1.10 -14.02 -7.64
CA LEU A 443 -0.78 -12.95 -8.58
C LEU A 443 -1.81 -11.80 -8.55
N LEU A 444 -3.10 -12.10 -8.65
CA LEU A 444 -4.16 -11.09 -8.59
C LEU A 444 -4.17 -10.33 -7.25
N SER A 445 -3.90 -11.04 -6.15
CA SER A 445 -3.85 -10.46 -4.79
C SER A 445 -2.65 -9.54 -4.58
N ARG A 446 -1.48 -9.91 -5.14
CA ARG A 446 -0.26 -9.07 -5.19
C ARG A 446 -0.44 -7.83 -6.06
N ILE A 447 -1.08 -7.92 -7.23
CA ILE A 447 -1.38 -6.75 -8.06
C ILE A 447 -2.26 -5.76 -7.30
N ALA A 448 -3.36 -6.24 -6.70
CA ALA A 448 -4.25 -5.39 -5.89
C ALA A 448 -3.53 -4.77 -4.68
N TYR A 449 -2.59 -5.49 -4.05
CA TYR A 449 -1.77 -4.95 -2.96
C TYR A 449 -0.84 -3.83 -3.41
N ARG A 450 -0.04 -4.07 -4.47
CA ARG A 450 0.97 -3.15 -5.01
C ARG A 450 0.35 -1.83 -5.46
N LEU A 451 -0.81 -1.88 -6.12
CA LEU A 451 -1.57 -0.69 -6.51
C LEU A 451 -1.91 0.23 -5.32
N ASN A 452 -2.07 -0.29 -4.10
CA ASN A 452 -2.32 0.52 -2.90
C ASN A 452 -1.06 1.09 -2.23
N LYS A 453 0.12 0.52 -2.52
CA LYS A 453 1.36 0.74 -1.75
C LYS A 453 2.45 1.46 -2.54
N ASP A 454 2.44 1.37 -3.87
CA ASP A 454 3.37 2.11 -4.72
C ASP A 454 2.96 3.59 -4.82
N LYS A 455 3.88 4.52 -4.54
CA LYS A 455 3.65 5.97 -4.65
C LYS A 455 3.47 6.44 -6.10
N ALA A 456 3.89 5.65 -7.09
CA ALA A 456 3.61 5.92 -8.51
C ALA A 456 2.17 5.56 -8.90
N SER A 457 1.49 4.69 -8.13
CA SER A 457 0.12 4.28 -8.42
C SER A 457 -0.90 5.38 -8.03
N PRO A 458 -1.83 5.74 -8.91
CA PRO A 458 -2.99 6.59 -8.59
C PRO A 458 -3.91 6.03 -7.49
N LEU A 459 -3.74 4.75 -7.12
CA LEU A 459 -4.46 4.08 -6.02
C LEU A 459 -3.69 4.05 -4.69
N PHE A 460 -2.54 4.73 -4.60
CA PHE A 460 -1.75 4.84 -3.36
C PHE A 460 -2.60 5.32 -2.16
N ASP A 461 -2.64 4.50 -1.10
CA ASP A 461 -3.42 4.73 0.13
C ASP A 461 -4.94 4.96 -0.10
N ARG A 462 -5.49 4.46 -1.21
CA ARG A 462 -6.93 4.54 -1.54
C ARG A 462 -7.73 3.34 -1.01
N MET A 463 -7.08 2.25 -0.59
CA MET A 463 -7.76 1.04 -0.08
C MET A 463 -7.81 1.00 1.45
N VAL A 464 -8.94 0.53 1.99
CA VAL A 464 -9.11 0.26 3.43
C VAL A 464 -8.35 -1.01 3.80
N VAL A 465 -7.21 -0.86 4.47
CA VAL A 465 -6.39 -1.94 5.04
C VAL A 465 -6.53 -1.99 6.56
N SER A 466 -6.04 -3.08 7.19
CA SER A 466 -6.22 -3.33 8.62
C SER A 466 -5.69 -2.17 9.48
N GLY A 467 -6.55 -1.63 10.36
CA GLY A 467 -6.21 -0.49 11.21
C GLY A 467 -6.41 0.90 10.58
N THR A 468 -6.75 1.00 9.29
CA THR A 468 -7.08 2.29 8.65
C THR A 468 -8.58 2.60 8.71
N ARG A 469 -8.94 3.88 8.82
CA ARG A 469 -10.33 4.35 8.77
C ARG A 469 -10.77 4.55 7.32
N LYS A 470 -11.96 4.05 6.96
CA LYS A 470 -12.63 4.37 5.69
C LYS A 470 -12.91 5.88 5.61
N THR A 471 -12.59 6.49 4.48
CA THR A 471 -12.99 7.86 4.11
C THR A 471 -13.54 7.85 2.69
N ASN A 472 -14.00 9.00 2.17
CA ASN A 472 -14.44 9.07 0.77
C ASN A 472 -13.26 8.82 -0.19
N VAL A 473 -12.06 9.24 0.17
CA VAL A 473 -10.80 8.99 -0.56
C VAL A 473 -10.33 7.54 -0.37
N ARG A 474 -10.23 7.09 0.89
CA ARG A 474 -9.86 5.71 1.23
C ARG A 474 -11.11 4.84 1.33
N CYS A 475 -11.69 4.54 0.17
CA CYS A 475 -12.98 3.85 0.04
C CYS A 475 -12.89 2.48 -0.65
N LEU A 476 -11.74 2.14 -1.25
CA LEU A 476 -11.55 0.92 -2.02
C LEU A 476 -11.26 -0.28 -1.11
N THR A 477 -11.36 -1.51 -1.62
CA THR A 477 -10.89 -2.71 -0.91
C THR A 477 -10.07 -3.62 -1.82
N GLN A 478 -9.01 -4.22 -1.27
CA GLN A 478 -8.12 -5.14 -2.02
C GLN A 478 -8.91 -6.28 -2.66
N THR A 479 -9.89 -6.83 -1.95
CA THR A 479 -10.85 -7.84 -2.45
C THR A 479 -11.59 -7.37 -3.70
N SER A 480 -12.15 -6.15 -3.70
CA SER A 480 -12.90 -5.61 -4.84
C SER A 480 -12.02 -5.39 -6.08
N ILE A 481 -10.76 -5.00 -5.87
CA ILE A 481 -9.80 -4.82 -6.96
C ILE A 481 -9.39 -6.18 -7.53
N ARG A 482 -8.96 -7.13 -6.67
CA ARG A 482 -8.64 -8.51 -7.06
C ARG A 482 -9.78 -9.18 -7.82
N ASP A 483 -11.01 -9.10 -7.29
CA ASP A 483 -12.19 -9.73 -7.90
C ASP A 483 -12.60 -9.00 -9.20
N GLY A 484 -12.34 -7.70 -9.30
CA GLY A 484 -12.46 -6.95 -10.55
C GLY A 484 -11.51 -7.46 -11.63
N LEU A 485 -10.22 -7.58 -11.30
CA LEU A 485 -9.19 -8.12 -12.19
C LEU A 485 -9.50 -9.57 -12.60
N LYS A 486 -10.01 -10.41 -11.69
CA LYS A 486 -10.45 -11.79 -11.99
C LYS A 486 -11.62 -11.83 -12.96
N VAL A 487 -12.65 -11.02 -12.72
CA VAL A 487 -13.88 -10.99 -13.55
C VAL A 487 -13.60 -10.43 -14.94
N ALA A 488 -12.80 -9.37 -15.04
CA ALA A 488 -12.40 -8.76 -16.31
C ALA A 488 -11.28 -9.52 -17.04
N ARG A 489 -10.70 -10.59 -16.45
CA ARG A 489 -9.67 -11.45 -17.05
C ARG A 489 -8.44 -10.70 -17.60
N LEU A 490 -8.14 -9.50 -17.09
CA LEU A 490 -7.09 -8.63 -17.62
C LEU A 490 -5.68 -9.26 -17.57
N ILE A 491 -5.43 -10.10 -16.56
CA ILE A 491 -4.18 -10.86 -16.36
C ILE A 491 -4.28 -12.25 -17.00
N GLY A 492 -5.49 -12.70 -17.34
CA GLY A 492 -5.78 -14.01 -17.91
C GLY A 492 -6.94 -14.71 -17.23
N SER A 493 -7.12 -16.00 -17.56
CA SER A 493 -8.05 -16.87 -16.84
C SER A 493 -7.60 -18.33 -16.84
N PRO A 494 -7.74 -19.05 -15.71
CA PRO A 494 -7.47 -20.47 -15.63
C PRO A 494 -8.54 -21.27 -16.39
N LEU A 495 -8.07 -22.25 -17.18
CA LEU A 495 -8.87 -23.14 -18.02
C LEU A 495 -8.20 -24.52 -18.09
N LYS A 496 -8.87 -25.54 -17.53
CA LYS A 496 -8.41 -26.96 -17.57
C LYS A 496 -6.96 -27.18 -17.11
N GLY A 497 -6.50 -26.48 -16.07
CA GLY A 497 -5.14 -26.60 -15.53
C GLY A 497 -4.08 -25.77 -16.25
N MET A 498 -4.45 -24.99 -17.27
CA MET A 498 -3.60 -23.98 -17.90
C MET A 498 -4.13 -22.58 -17.59
N ILE A 499 -3.29 -21.55 -17.69
CA ILE A 499 -3.73 -20.14 -17.71
C ILE A 499 -3.74 -19.69 -19.17
N VAL A 500 -4.89 -19.17 -19.63
CA VAL A 500 -4.96 -18.38 -20.87
C VAL A 500 -4.46 -16.97 -20.53
N PRO A 501 -3.42 -16.44 -21.21
CA PRO A 501 -2.93 -15.08 -21.02
C PRO A 501 -4.03 -14.04 -21.16
N GLY A 502 -3.91 -12.94 -20.40
CA GLY A 502 -4.77 -11.76 -20.55
C GLY A 502 -4.04 -10.64 -21.28
N PRO A 503 -4.75 -9.58 -21.71
CA PRO A 503 -4.14 -8.49 -22.47
C PRO A 503 -3.05 -7.73 -21.68
N LEU A 504 -3.06 -7.79 -20.34
CA LEU A 504 -2.07 -7.12 -19.49
C LEU A 504 -0.98 -8.07 -18.96
N SER A 505 -1.05 -9.38 -19.27
CA SER A 505 0.04 -10.32 -18.99
C SER A 505 1.07 -10.35 -20.12
N THR A 506 2.15 -11.09 -19.93
CA THR A 506 3.05 -11.48 -21.02
C THR A 506 2.51 -12.72 -21.74
N GLY A 507 3.12 -13.08 -22.87
CA GLY A 507 2.84 -14.34 -23.58
C GLY A 507 3.26 -15.61 -22.82
N ASP A 508 4.01 -15.50 -21.72
CA ASP A 508 4.28 -16.60 -20.80
C ASP A 508 3.42 -16.45 -19.53
N PRO A 509 2.30 -17.18 -19.42
CA PRO A 509 1.38 -17.04 -18.29
C PRO A 509 1.95 -17.62 -16.97
N LEU A 510 3.00 -18.46 -17.03
CA LEU A 510 3.65 -19.03 -15.84
C LEU A 510 4.80 -18.16 -15.32
N ASN A 511 5.22 -17.13 -16.07
CA ASN A 511 6.18 -16.14 -15.60
C ASN A 511 5.52 -15.08 -14.69
N TYR A 512 5.14 -15.51 -13.49
CA TYR A 512 4.40 -14.69 -12.52
C TYR A 512 5.09 -13.35 -12.19
N ASP A 513 6.42 -13.28 -12.16
CA ASP A 513 7.15 -12.01 -11.91
C ASP A 513 6.98 -11.02 -13.08
N ALA A 514 7.14 -11.49 -14.32
CA ALA A 514 6.96 -10.65 -15.51
C ALA A 514 5.50 -10.23 -15.69
N ASN A 515 4.55 -11.14 -15.41
CA ASN A 515 3.12 -10.85 -15.45
C ASN A 515 2.70 -9.82 -14.40
N LEU A 516 3.21 -9.93 -13.16
CA LEU A 516 3.02 -8.93 -12.10
C LEU A 516 3.55 -7.55 -12.53
N LYS A 517 4.77 -7.52 -13.07
CA LYS A 517 5.46 -6.30 -13.51
C LYS A 517 4.72 -5.59 -14.65
N LYS A 518 4.41 -6.30 -15.75
CA LYS A 518 3.68 -5.72 -16.89
C LYS A 518 2.28 -5.27 -16.48
N SER A 519 1.54 -6.11 -15.75
CA SER A 519 0.18 -5.78 -15.29
C SER A 519 0.17 -4.50 -14.45
N LEU A 520 1.10 -4.37 -13.51
CA LEU A 520 1.19 -3.18 -12.67
C LEU A 520 1.55 -1.92 -13.45
N SER A 521 2.48 -2.01 -14.40
CA SER A 521 2.89 -0.89 -15.24
C SER A 521 1.71 -0.38 -16.08
N VAL A 522 1.04 -1.26 -16.83
CA VAL A 522 -0.09 -0.85 -17.69
C VAL A 522 -1.28 -0.37 -16.87
N LEU A 523 -1.64 -1.07 -15.77
CA LEU A 523 -2.72 -0.61 -14.89
C LEU A 523 -2.40 0.76 -14.27
N THR A 524 -1.14 1.03 -13.91
CA THR A 524 -0.73 2.32 -13.36
C THR A 524 -0.90 3.45 -14.37
N GLU A 525 -0.42 3.28 -15.60
CA GLU A 525 -0.56 4.31 -16.66
C GLU A 525 -2.04 4.50 -17.07
N CYS A 526 -2.80 3.41 -17.26
CA CYS A 526 -4.25 3.47 -17.51
C CYS A 526 -5.00 4.25 -16.43
N LEU A 527 -4.73 3.97 -15.14
CA LEU A 527 -5.37 4.68 -14.04
C LEU A 527 -4.85 6.13 -13.89
N ALA A 528 -3.61 6.40 -14.30
CA ALA A 528 -3.01 7.74 -14.23
C ALA A 528 -3.63 8.67 -15.27
N LEU A 529 -3.93 8.16 -16.48
CA LEU A 529 -4.72 8.85 -17.49
C LEU A 529 -6.04 9.38 -16.91
N PHE A 530 -6.83 8.51 -16.26
CA PHE A 530 -8.09 8.94 -15.63
C PHE A 530 -7.86 9.90 -14.45
N ALA A 531 -6.84 9.69 -13.61
CA ALA A 531 -6.54 10.58 -12.50
C ALA A 531 -6.11 11.99 -12.96
N ASN A 532 -5.41 12.09 -14.10
CA ASN A 532 -4.93 13.33 -14.68
C ASN A 532 -6.02 14.10 -15.45
N ILE A 533 -6.89 13.41 -16.18
CA ILE A 533 -7.99 14.02 -16.95
C ILE A 533 -9.19 14.33 -16.05
N LEU A 534 -9.45 13.53 -15.01
CA LEU A 534 -10.59 13.67 -14.10
C LEU A 534 -10.18 14.01 -12.64
N PRO A 535 -9.30 14.99 -12.37
CA PRO A 535 -8.69 15.16 -11.05
C PRO A 535 -9.73 15.39 -9.94
N ASN A 536 -10.79 16.16 -10.23
CA ASN A 536 -11.88 16.41 -9.28
C ASN A 536 -12.71 15.15 -9.00
N GLN A 537 -13.06 14.40 -10.05
CA GLN A 537 -13.86 13.16 -9.93
C GLN A 537 -13.07 12.05 -9.23
N TRP A 538 -11.78 11.95 -9.54
CA TRP A 538 -10.84 11.03 -8.92
C TRP A 538 -10.61 11.37 -7.44
N ALA A 539 -10.38 12.63 -7.11
CA ALA A 539 -10.23 13.09 -5.73
C ALA A 539 -11.50 12.88 -4.89
N ALA A 540 -12.69 13.07 -5.47
CA ALA A 540 -13.97 12.92 -4.78
C ALA A 540 -14.22 11.48 -4.25
N GLY A 541 -13.78 10.45 -4.96
CA GLY A 541 -13.92 9.05 -4.55
C GLY A 541 -15.38 8.64 -4.26
N ASP A 542 -15.66 8.16 -3.05
CA ASP A 542 -17.01 7.77 -2.61
C ASP A 542 -17.93 8.96 -2.29
N SER A 543 -17.47 10.22 -2.40
CA SER A 543 -18.33 11.42 -2.29
C SER A 543 -19.33 11.49 -3.46
N PRO A 544 -20.54 12.07 -3.33
CA PRO A 544 -21.59 12.02 -4.37
C PRO A 544 -21.21 12.49 -5.79
N THR A 545 -20.16 13.30 -5.91
CA THR A 545 -19.60 13.82 -7.19
C THR A 545 -18.51 12.95 -7.82
N GLY A 546 -18.07 11.87 -7.15
CA GLY A 546 -17.10 10.91 -7.66
C GLY A 546 -17.77 9.60 -8.09
N TYR A 547 -17.16 8.89 -9.05
CA TYR A 547 -17.54 7.51 -9.36
C TYR A 547 -16.38 6.65 -9.83
N VAL A 548 -15.53 7.13 -10.75
CA VAL A 548 -14.47 6.32 -11.39
C VAL A 548 -13.55 5.66 -10.35
N CYS A 549 -13.02 6.43 -9.40
CA CYS A 549 -12.19 5.91 -8.31
C CYS A 549 -13.03 5.37 -7.12
N THR A 550 -13.95 4.44 -7.41
CA THR A 550 -14.71 3.66 -6.41
C THR A 550 -14.62 2.16 -6.72
N ASN A 551 -14.99 1.30 -5.76
CA ASN A 551 -14.98 -0.16 -5.97
C ASN A 551 -15.80 -0.60 -7.19
N ASN A 552 -16.95 0.03 -7.46
CA ASN A 552 -17.76 -0.30 -8.63
C ASN A 552 -17.21 0.36 -9.90
N GLY A 553 -16.80 1.63 -9.82
CA GLY A 553 -16.23 2.37 -10.96
C GLY A 553 -14.97 1.71 -11.52
N LEU A 554 -14.05 1.26 -10.67
CA LEU A 554 -12.84 0.56 -11.10
C LEU A 554 -13.14 -0.83 -11.67
N ARG A 555 -14.12 -1.57 -11.13
CA ARG A 555 -14.52 -2.87 -11.69
C ARG A 555 -15.21 -2.72 -13.05
N ALA A 556 -16.03 -1.69 -13.23
CA ALA A 556 -16.60 -1.34 -14.53
C ALA A 556 -15.48 -0.95 -15.51
N LEU A 557 -14.56 -0.08 -15.10
CA LEU A 557 -13.41 0.33 -15.91
C LEU A 557 -12.51 -0.84 -16.31
N PHE A 558 -12.29 -1.83 -15.45
CA PHE A 558 -11.53 -3.02 -15.81
C PHE A 558 -12.22 -3.85 -16.91
N LEU A 559 -13.55 -3.92 -16.93
CA LEU A 559 -14.29 -4.52 -18.05
C LEU A 559 -14.11 -3.69 -19.33
N VAL A 560 -14.23 -2.36 -19.25
CA VAL A 560 -13.96 -1.47 -20.40
C VAL A 560 -12.56 -1.69 -20.97
N ILE A 561 -11.52 -1.79 -20.12
CA ILE A 561 -10.14 -2.04 -20.57
C ILE A 561 -10.02 -3.40 -21.29
N GLN A 562 -10.73 -4.44 -20.82
CA GLN A 562 -10.75 -5.73 -21.51
C GLN A 562 -11.50 -5.65 -22.85
N ASP A 563 -12.61 -4.94 -22.92
CA ASP A 563 -13.41 -4.80 -24.14
C ASP A 563 -12.70 -3.91 -25.19
N VAL A 564 -11.93 -2.90 -24.75
CA VAL A 564 -10.98 -2.14 -25.59
C VAL A 564 -9.85 -3.05 -26.09
N ALA A 565 -9.23 -3.84 -25.21
CA ALA A 565 -8.16 -4.77 -25.61
C ALA A 565 -8.65 -5.81 -26.65
N GLU A 566 -9.86 -6.34 -26.47
CA GLU A 566 -10.47 -7.25 -27.41
C GLU A 566 -10.81 -6.57 -28.75
N HIS A 567 -11.27 -5.32 -28.73
CA HIS A 567 -11.46 -4.53 -29.95
C HIS A 567 -10.14 -4.28 -30.70
N VAL A 568 -9.06 -3.90 -30.02
CA VAL A 568 -7.71 -3.77 -30.62
C VAL A 568 -7.26 -5.08 -31.25
N ARG A 569 -7.47 -6.21 -30.56
CA ARG A 569 -7.14 -7.54 -31.07
C ARG A 569 -7.94 -7.92 -32.32
N GLN A 570 -9.23 -7.58 -32.37
CA GLN A 570 -10.11 -7.86 -33.51
C GLN A 570 -9.87 -6.93 -34.71
N ASN A 571 -9.62 -5.64 -34.47
CA ASN A 571 -9.50 -4.62 -35.51
C ASN A 571 -8.09 -4.58 -36.13
N SER A 572 -7.06 -4.66 -35.28
CA SER A 572 -5.65 -4.52 -35.70
C SER A 572 -4.89 -5.85 -35.75
N GLY A 573 -5.46 -6.96 -35.25
CA GLY A 573 -4.78 -8.26 -35.14
C GLY A 573 -3.68 -8.31 -34.07
N ILE A 574 -3.56 -7.27 -33.25
CA ILE A 574 -2.50 -7.14 -32.24
C ILE A 574 -2.87 -7.92 -30.99
N ASP A 575 -2.07 -8.93 -30.64
CA ASP A 575 -2.15 -9.56 -29.31
C ASP A 575 -1.33 -8.75 -28.31
N LEU A 576 -2.03 -8.01 -27.45
CA LEU A 576 -1.42 -7.19 -26.41
C LEU A 576 -0.55 -8.01 -25.45
N ALA A 577 -0.76 -9.32 -25.27
CA ALA A 577 0.08 -10.16 -24.42
C ALA A 577 1.54 -10.24 -24.93
N LEU A 578 1.77 -10.06 -26.24
CA LEU A 578 3.08 -10.11 -26.88
C LEU A 578 3.85 -8.78 -26.83
N LEU A 579 3.18 -7.67 -26.51
CA LEU A 579 3.79 -6.34 -26.39
C LEU A 579 4.45 -6.10 -25.04
N ASN A 580 5.37 -5.13 -24.96
CA ASN A 580 5.85 -4.60 -23.68
C ASN A 580 4.80 -3.67 -23.02
N ALA A 581 5.06 -3.19 -21.80
CA ALA A 581 4.08 -2.39 -21.06
C ALA A 581 3.76 -1.03 -21.71
N ASP A 582 4.79 -0.29 -22.15
CA ASP A 582 4.62 1.04 -22.77
C ASP A 582 3.87 0.92 -24.11
N GLU A 583 4.21 -0.10 -24.91
CA GLU A 583 3.49 -0.46 -26.14
C GLU A 583 2.03 -0.86 -25.87
N THR A 584 1.80 -1.70 -24.85
CA THR A 584 0.43 -2.12 -24.46
C THR A 584 -0.43 -0.93 -24.07
N PHE A 585 0.11 0.01 -23.28
CA PHE A 585 -0.62 1.22 -22.89
C PHE A 585 -0.93 2.10 -24.11
N LYS A 586 0.02 2.28 -25.02
CA LYS A 586 -0.13 3.10 -26.24
C LYS A 586 -1.29 2.63 -27.14
N GLU A 587 -1.54 1.33 -27.25
CA GLU A 587 -2.67 0.80 -28.01
C GLU A 587 -4.04 1.01 -27.31
N LEU A 588 -4.05 1.09 -25.96
CA LEU A 588 -5.26 1.33 -25.16
C LEU A 588 -5.59 2.84 -25.01
N GLU A 589 -4.57 3.68 -24.97
CA GLU A 589 -4.63 5.12 -24.68
C GLU A 589 -5.69 5.90 -25.50
N PRO A 590 -5.88 5.69 -26.82
CA PRO A 590 -6.87 6.47 -27.60
C PRO A 590 -8.32 6.27 -27.11
N TYR A 591 -8.70 5.02 -26.81
CA TYR A 591 -10.04 4.67 -26.36
C TYR A 591 -10.29 5.11 -24.91
N LEU A 592 -9.28 4.97 -24.05
CA LEU A 592 -9.36 5.41 -22.64
C LEU A 592 -9.39 6.94 -22.53
N THR A 593 -8.66 7.66 -23.40
CA THR A 593 -8.75 9.13 -23.53
C THR A 593 -10.14 9.55 -24.00
N ALA A 594 -10.70 8.88 -25.01
CA ALA A 594 -12.06 9.15 -25.49
C ALA A 594 -13.10 9.04 -24.35
N LEU A 595 -13.02 8.00 -23.51
CA LEU A 595 -13.85 7.84 -22.32
C LEU A 595 -13.59 8.94 -21.27
N ALA A 596 -12.33 9.20 -20.94
CA ALA A 596 -11.96 10.16 -19.90
C ALA A 596 -12.44 11.58 -20.24
N ASP A 597 -12.26 12.03 -21.48
CA ASP A 597 -12.77 13.31 -21.98
C ASP A 597 -14.30 13.42 -21.84
N GLN A 598 -15.03 12.36 -22.21
CA GLN A 598 -16.49 12.35 -22.09
C GLN A 598 -16.90 12.47 -20.62
N LEU A 599 -16.32 11.66 -19.74
CA LEU A 599 -16.55 11.75 -18.29
C LEU A 599 -16.13 13.10 -17.67
N ALA A 600 -15.27 13.88 -18.31
CA ALA A 600 -14.90 15.24 -17.90
C ALA A 600 -15.97 16.27 -18.29
N SER A 601 -16.69 16.04 -19.39
CA SER A 601 -17.78 16.89 -19.87
C SER A 601 -19.16 16.57 -19.27
N VAL A 602 -19.30 15.41 -18.62
CA VAL A 602 -20.55 14.90 -18.05
C VAL A 602 -20.93 15.63 -16.75
N ALA A 603 -22.22 15.93 -16.58
CA ALA A 603 -22.70 16.70 -15.42
C ALA A 603 -22.64 15.87 -14.10
N PRO A 604 -22.52 16.52 -12.92
CA PRO A 604 -22.47 15.83 -11.63
C PRO A 604 -23.66 14.90 -11.34
N ASN A 605 -24.82 15.17 -11.94
CA ASN A 605 -26.01 14.36 -11.77
C ASN A 605 -25.88 13.00 -12.48
N ASP A 606 -25.37 12.98 -13.71
CA ASP A 606 -25.17 11.75 -14.50
C ASP A 606 -24.11 10.83 -13.88
N ILE A 607 -23.12 11.39 -13.18
CA ILE A 607 -22.16 10.61 -12.36
C ILE A 607 -22.90 9.84 -11.24
N GLN A 608 -24.00 10.37 -10.70
CA GLN A 608 -24.84 9.61 -9.78
C GLN A 608 -25.67 8.53 -10.48
N ALA A 609 -26.00 8.67 -11.78
CA ALA A 609 -26.75 7.67 -12.52
C ALA A 609 -26.03 6.31 -12.47
N PHE A 610 -24.73 6.30 -12.77
CA PHE A 610 -23.89 5.11 -12.65
C PHE A 610 -23.99 4.44 -11.26
N ARG A 611 -24.00 5.23 -10.19
CA ARG A 611 -24.05 4.74 -8.81
C ARG A 611 -25.42 4.17 -8.42
N LYS A 612 -26.50 4.72 -8.99
CA LYS A 612 -27.88 4.29 -8.74
C LYS A 612 -28.23 2.94 -9.38
N ILE A 613 -27.45 2.47 -10.38
CA ILE A 613 -27.60 1.13 -10.99
C ILE A 613 -27.34 0.00 -9.96
N GLY A 614 -26.51 0.26 -8.94
CA GLY A 614 -26.24 -0.68 -7.85
C GLY A 614 -24.83 -1.29 -7.86
N SER A 615 -24.69 -2.46 -7.22
CA SER A 615 -23.40 -3.10 -6.90
C SER A 615 -23.31 -4.60 -7.22
N SER A 616 -24.35 -5.19 -7.84
CA SER A 616 -24.30 -6.57 -8.33
C SER A 616 -23.35 -6.70 -9.53
N LEU A 617 -22.94 -7.94 -9.88
CA LEU A 617 -22.13 -8.18 -11.08
C LEU A 617 -22.82 -7.67 -12.35
N THR A 618 -24.15 -7.87 -12.46
CA THR A 618 -24.98 -7.35 -13.54
C THR A 618 -24.96 -5.81 -13.59
N ALA A 619 -25.08 -5.15 -12.44
CA ALA A 619 -25.00 -3.70 -12.35
C ALA A 619 -23.62 -3.16 -12.80
N VAL A 620 -22.54 -3.86 -12.45
CA VAL A 620 -21.17 -3.49 -12.85
C VAL A 620 -20.96 -3.65 -14.37
N LYS A 621 -21.52 -4.68 -15.03
CA LYS A 621 -21.46 -4.78 -16.50
C LYS A 621 -22.37 -3.76 -17.20
N GLN A 622 -23.54 -3.44 -16.63
CA GLN A 622 -24.37 -2.32 -17.12
C GLN A 622 -23.66 -0.96 -16.99
N GLN A 623 -22.89 -0.76 -15.91
CA GLN A 623 -22.04 0.41 -15.73
C GLN A 623 -20.90 0.46 -16.76
N SER A 624 -20.28 -0.68 -17.10
CA SER A 624 -19.26 -0.70 -18.17
C SER A 624 -19.88 -0.40 -19.53
N PHE A 625 -21.04 -0.97 -19.88
CA PHE A 625 -21.74 -0.62 -21.13
C PHE A 625 -22.08 0.88 -21.22
N GLY A 626 -22.42 1.53 -20.10
CA GLY A 626 -22.60 2.99 -20.05
C GLY A 626 -21.31 3.78 -20.35
N MET A 627 -20.14 3.27 -19.94
CA MET A 627 -18.84 3.85 -20.32
C MET A 627 -18.47 3.53 -21.77
N GLU A 628 -18.68 2.29 -22.22
CA GLU A 628 -18.42 1.82 -23.58
C GLU A 628 -19.24 2.62 -24.62
N ALA A 629 -20.46 3.03 -24.28
CA ALA A 629 -21.27 3.92 -25.09
C ALA A 629 -20.65 5.32 -25.29
N TYR A 630 -19.95 5.86 -24.30
CA TYR A 630 -19.20 7.13 -24.45
C TYR A 630 -17.98 6.98 -25.36
N ILE A 631 -17.33 5.81 -25.36
CA ILE A 631 -16.26 5.50 -26.32
C ILE A 631 -16.88 5.42 -27.72
N GLN A 632 -17.95 4.65 -27.90
CA GLN A 632 -18.61 4.48 -29.20
C GLN A 632 -19.13 5.81 -29.79
N ALA A 633 -19.58 6.75 -28.94
CA ALA A 633 -20.02 8.07 -29.37
C ALA A 633 -18.89 8.91 -30.02
N LYS A 634 -17.64 8.69 -29.64
CA LYS A 634 -16.45 9.30 -30.28
C LYS A 634 -15.83 8.42 -31.37
N LEU A 635 -15.86 7.09 -31.20
CA LEU A 635 -15.21 6.08 -32.04
C LEU A 635 -16.25 5.06 -32.49
N SER A 636 -16.94 5.32 -33.61
CA SER A 636 -18.16 4.60 -34.02
C SER A 636 -17.94 3.13 -34.47
N ASP A 637 -16.68 2.78 -34.70
CA ASP A 637 -16.14 1.44 -34.95
C ASP A 637 -15.95 0.62 -33.66
N PHE A 638 -15.83 1.27 -32.50
CA PHE A 638 -15.80 0.57 -31.20
C PHE A 638 -17.15 -0.07 -30.89
N ARG A 639 -17.23 -1.40 -31.04
CA ARG A 639 -18.46 -2.20 -30.93
C ARG A 639 -18.25 -3.47 -30.10
N PRO A 640 -18.03 -3.36 -28.77
CA PRO A 640 -17.86 -4.52 -27.91
C PRO A 640 -19.14 -5.37 -27.80
N LEU A 641 -18.96 -6.65 -27.48
CA LEU A 641 -20.02 -7.65 -27.44
C LEU A 641 -21.05 -7.33 -26.33
N GLY A 642 -22.33 -7.31 -26.70
CA GLY A 642 -23.44 -7.01 -25.77
C GLY A 642 -23.81 -5.52 -25.69
N LEU A 643 -22.99 -4.60 -26.21
CA LEU A 643 -23.27 -3.17 -26.14
C LEU A 643 -24.47 -2.78 -27.01
N GLN A 644 -24.61 -3.36 -28.21
CA GLN A 644 -25.72 -3.02 -29.10
C GLN A 644 -27.06 -3.51 -28.56
N GLU A 645 -27.08 -4.71 -27.94
CA GLU A 645 -28.23 -5.25 -27.23
C GLU A 645 -28.59 -4.40 -26.01
N TYR A 646 -27.58 -3.94 -25.25
CA TYR A 646 -27.77 -3.01 -24.14
C TYR A 646 -28.37 -1.67 -24.62
N LEU A 647 -27.85 -1.06 -25.68
CA LEU A 647 -28.39 0.18 -26.24
C LEU A 647 -29.83 -0.02 -26.77
N ALA A 648 -30.10 -1.09 -27.52
CA ALA A 648 -31.43 -1.42 -28.05
C ALA A 648 -32.48 -1.79 -26.98
N SER A 649 -32.04 -2.11 -25.76
CA SER A 649 -32.93 -2.32 -24.60
C SER A 649 -33.51 -1.02 -24.04
N ARG A 650 -32.93 0.14 -24.37
CA ARG A 650 -33.31 1.47 -23.85
C ARG A 650 -34.12 2.23 -24.90
N ASP A 651 -35.43 2.32 -24.70
CA ASP A 651 -36.34 3.03 -25.61
C ASP A 651 -36.50 4.50 -25.19
N ALA A 652 -35.72 5.39 -25.83
CA ALA A 652 -35.77 6.83 -25.55
C ALA A 652 -37.13 7.45 -25.91
N ALA A 653 -37.72 7.07 -27.05
CA ALA A 653 -38.99 7.64 -27.51
C ALA A 653 -40.18 7.16 -26.67
N GLY A 654 -40.19 5.88 -26.27
CA GLY A 654 -41.18 5.32 -25.34
C GLY A 654 -41.08 5.92 -23.93
N ALA A 655 -39.86 6.23 -23.46
CA ALA A 655 -39.64 6.83 -22.15
C ALA A 655 -40.23 8.26 -22.04
N ASP A 656 -40.05 9.10 -23.06
CA ASP A 656 -40.60 10.47 -23.08
C ASP A 656 -42.15 10.47 -23.09
N ALA A 657 -42.75 9.61 -23.91
CA ALA A 657 -44.21 9.44 -23.95
C ALA A 657 -44.78 8.92 -22.60
N ALA A 658 -44.07 7.99 -21.95
CA ALA A 658 -44.44 7.51 -20.63
C ALA A 658 -44.24 8.59 -19.54
N ALA A 659 -43.21 9.44 -19.62
CA ALA A 659 -43.01 10.55 -18.69
C ALA A 659 -44.18 11.55 -18.70
N ALA A 660 -44.71 11.86 -19.89
CA ALA A 660 -45.91 12.68 -20.05
C ALA A 660 -47.13 12.02 -19.38
N LYS A 661 -47.36 10.71 -19.61
CA LYS A 661 -48.46 9.95 -19.00
C LYS A 661 -48.38 9.88 -17.48
N VAL A 662 -47.18 9.65 -16.91
CA VAL A 662 -46.95 9.69 -15.45
C VAL A 662 -47.34 11.04 -14.86
N THR A 663 -47.03 12.13 -15.56
CA THR A 663 -47.36 13.49 -15.13
C THR A 663 -48.87 13.74 -15.15
N GLN A 664 -49.55 13.25 -16.19
CA GLN A 664 -51.01 13.33 -16.33
C GLN A 664 -51.73 12.52 -15.23
N ILE A 665 -51.32 11.27 -14.98
CA ILE A 665 -51.86 10.44 -13.90
C ILE A 665 -51.67 11.12 -12.54
N HIS A 666 -50.47 11.65 -12.27
CA HIS A 666 -50.19 12.34 -11.00
C HIS A 666 -51.10 13.55 -10.80
N LYS A 667 -51.30 14.39 -11.83
CA LYS A 667 -52.19 15.55 -11.76
C LYS A 667 -53.66 15.14 -11.56
N LYS A 668 -54.12 14.12 -12.29
CA LYS A 668 -55.50 13.62 -12.19
C LYS A 668 -55.79 12.98 -10.84
N LEU A 669 -54.86 12.17 -10.32
CA LEU A 669 -54.94 11.59 -8.98
C LEU A 669 -54.94 12.67 -7.88
N PHE A 670 -54.09 13.69 -7.99
CA PHE A 670 -54.07 14.82 -7.07
C PHE A 670 -55.41 15.55 -7.03
N ASN A 671 -55.90 16.03 -8.19
CA ASN A 671 -57.19 16.70 -8.30
C ASN A 671 -58.31 15.83 -7.70
N TYR A 672 -58.38 14.56 -8.11
CA TYR A 672 -59.45 13.66 -7.68
C TYR A 672 -59.45 13.42 -6.17
N VAL A 673 -58.29 13.09 -5.58
CA VAL A 673 -58.18 12.82 -4.13
C VAL A 673 -58.50 14.07 -3.33
N ILE A 674 -57.94 15.23 -3.70
CA ILE A 674 -58.10 16.46 -2.95
C ILE A 674 -59.53 17.00 -3.04
N GLU A 675 -60.16 17.03 -4.23
CA GLU A 675 -61.56 17.48 -4.33
C GLU A 675 -62.54 16.49 -3.68
N THR A 676 -62.27 15.17 -3.71
CA THR A 676 -63.09 14.19 -2.98
C THR A 676 -63.02 14.42 -1.46
N LEU A 677 -61.83 14.72 -0.91
CA LEU A 677 -61.71 15.09 0.51
C LEU A 677 -62.41 16.42 0.82
N LYS A 678 -62.30 17.43 -0.05
CA LYS A 678 -62.96 18.74 0.12
C LYS A 678 -64.49 18.65 0.09
N ASP A 679 -65.05 17.80 -0.77
CA ASP A 679 -66.49 17.59 -0.86
C ASP A 679 -67.03 16.80 0.34
N HIS A 680 -66.25 15.87 0.90
CA HIS A 680 -66.67 15.05 2.04
C HIS A 680 -66.49 15.75 3.40
N PHE A 681 -65.31 16.34 3.64
CA PHE A 681 -64.94 16.94 4.93
C PHE A 681 -65.13 18.46 5.00
N GLY A 682 -65.36 19.12 3.86
CA GLY A 682 -65.54 20.57 3.78
C GLY A 682 -64.26 21.35 3.48
N ARG A 683 -64.43 22.49 2.80
CA ARG A 683 -63.36 23.42 2.41
C ARG A 683 -63.01 24.40 3.55
N ASP A 684 -63.99 24.74 4.40
CA ASP A 684 -63.84 25.69 5.49
C ASP A 684 -62.84 25.23 6.55
N HIS A 685 -62.13 26.19 7.16
CA HIS A 685 -61.15 25.97 8.23
C HIS A 685 -60.09 24.88 7.97
N LYS A 686 -59.81 24.54 6.69
CA LYS A 686 -58.99 23.39 6.29
C LYS A 686 -59.46 22.06 6.92
N ALA A 687 -60.77 21.83 7.02
CA ALA A 687 -61.34 20.58 7.54
C ALA A 687 -60.88 19.34 6.76
N TRP A 688 -60.89 19.40 5.41
CA TRP A 688 -60.37 18.33 4.55
C TRP A 688 -58.89 17.96 4.80
N TRP A 689 -58.05 18.94 5.15
CA TRP A 689 -56.64 18.71 5.49
C TRP A 689 -56.54 18.07 6.87
N THR A 690 -57.15 18.69 7.87
CA THR A 690 -57.00 18.30 9.28
C THR A 690 -57.64 16.94 9.61
N GLN A 691 -58.78 16.62 8.98
CA GLN A 691 -59.54 15.39 9.19
C GLN A 691 -59.24 14.33 8.13
N GLY A 692 -59.19 14.72 6.85
CA GLY A 692 -59.02 13.80 5.72
C GLY A 692 -57.57 13.36 5.47
N VAL A 693 -56.56 14.12 5.92
CA VAL A 693 -55.14 13.74 5.73
C VAL A 693 -54.53 13.22 7.05
N PRO A 694 -53.95 11.99 7.04
CA PRO A 694 -53.28 11.40 8.20
C PRO A 694 -52.25 12.33 8.87
N LEU A 695 -52.23 12.33 10.20
CA LEU A 695 -51.36 13.20 11.02
C LEU A 695 -49.87 13.06 10.67
N THR A 696 -49.40 11.85 10.39
CA THR A 696 -48.00 11.58 10.00
C THR A 696 -47.62 12.29 8.70
N ILE A 697 -48.52 12.33 7.73
CA ILE A 697 -48.32 13.02 6.45
C ILE A 697 -48.31 14.53 6.68
N ARG A 698 -49.29 15.06 7.41
CA ARG A 698 -49.34 16.49 7.76
C ARG A 698 -48.07 16.97 8.44
N LEU A 699 -47.58 16.25 9.45
CA LEU A 699 -46.31 16.55 10.12
C LEU A 699 -45.11 16.54 9.15
N SER A 700 -45.08 15.61 8.20
CA SER A 700 -44.00 15.57 7.18
C SER A 700 -44.06 16.77 6.22
N CYS A 701 -45.26 17.18 5.79
CA CYS A 701 -45.45 18.35 4.94
C CYS A 701 -45.11 19.65 5.67
N THR A 702 -45.52 19.83 6.93
CA THR A 702 -45.12 20.98 7.77
C THR A 702 -43.60 21.04 7.95
N GLN A 703 -42.91 19.91 8.14
CA GLN A 703 -41.44 19.89 8.25
C GLN A 703 -40.74 20.32 6.95
N GLU A 704 -41.21 19.90 5.78
CA GLU A 704 -40.65 20.33 4.49
C GLU A 704 -40.99 21.79 4.16
N TRP A 705 -42.20 22.25 4.52
CA TRP A 705 -42.62 23.64 4.40
C TRP A 705 -41.73 24.58 5.23
N GLU A 706 -41.46 24.25 6.50
CA GLU A 706 -40.56 25.02 7.36
C GLU A 706 -39.11 25.01 6.84
N LYS A 707 -38.60 23.86 6.34
CA LYS A 707 -37.26 23.78 5.71
C LYS A 707 -37.11 24.67 4.48
N LYS A 708 -38.22 24.96 3.77
CA LYS A 708 -38.28 25.86 2.61
C LYS A 708 -38.70 27.29 2.98
N ASN A 709 -38.51 27.71 4.23
CA ASN A 709 -38.89 29.04 4.72
C ASN A 709 -40.37 29.40 4.45
N ARG A 710 -41.26 28.40 4.52
CA ARG A 710 -42.71 28.52 4.33
C ARG A 710 -43.14 28.94 2.91
N GLU A 711 -42.37 28.53 1.90
CA GLU A 711 -42.75 28.69 0.50
C GLU A 711 -43.97 27.83 0.12
N GLY A 712 -45.00 28.47 -0.43
CA GLY A 712 -46.28 27.84 -0.81
C GLY A 712 -47.18 27.51 0.38
N ASP A 713 -48.23 26.73 0.12
CA ASP A 713 -49.11 26.16 1.15
C ASP A 713 -48.53 24.86 1.74
N GLU A 714 -48.90 24.47 2.96
CA GLU A 714 -48.48 23.19 3.58
C GLU A 714 -48.78 21.98 2.69
N GLU A 715 -49.98 21.93 2.12
CA GLU A 715 -50.46 20.87 1.23
C GLU A 715 -49.71 20.80 -0.11
N SER A 716 -48.96 21.84 -0.49
CA SER A 716 -48.13 21.82 -1.71
C SER A 716 -46.91 20.88 -1.60
N HIS A 717 -46.60 20.40 -0.40
CA HIS A 717 -45.50 19.46 -0.12
C HIS A 717 -45.98 17.99 -0.03
N LEU A 718 -47.13 17.66 -0.63
CA LEU A 718 -47.60 16.29 -0.84
C LEU A 718 -46.87 15.62 -2.03
N TYR A 719 -46.43 14.38 -1.83
CA TYR A 719 -45.82 13.53 -2.85
C TYR A 719 -46.79 12.46 -3.36
N LEU A 720 -46.53 11.91 -4.56
CA LEU A 720 -47.36 10.87 -5.19
C LEU A 720 -47.64 9.67 -4.27
N ILE A 721 -46.67 9.25 -3.44
CA ILE A 721 -46.84 8.17 -2.47
C ILE A 721 -47.83 8.52 -1.34
N ASN A 722 -47.97 9.80 -0.96
CA ASN A 722 -48.90 10.19 0.11
C ASN A 722 -50.36 9.97 -0.28
N TYR A 723 -50.72 10.02 -1.57
CA TYR A 723 -52.08 9.73 -2.02
C TYR A 723 -52.47 8.25 -1.81
N GLN A 724 -51.50 7.33 -1.79
CA GLN A 724 -51.76 5.94 -1.40
C GLN A 724 -52.20 5.86 0.07
N ASP A 725 -51.44 6.47 0.97
CA ASP A 725 -51.73 6.42 2.42
C ASP A 725 -53.02 7.19 2.77
N ILE A 726 -53.26 8.33 2.13
CA ILE A 726 -54.51 9.10 2.24
C ILE A 726 -55.70 8.26 1.76
N ALA A 727 -55.57 7.58 0.61
CA ALA A 727 -56.63 6.73 0.07
C ALA A 727 -56.92 5.53 0.99
N VAL A 728 -55.89 4.86 1.50
CA VAL A 728 -56.06 3.71 2.41
C VAL A 728 -56.73 4.11 3.72
N ALA A 729 -56.40 5.30 4.26
CA ALA A 729 -57.02 5.86 5.46
C ALA A 729 -58.51 6.21 5.27
N ASN A 730 -58.90 6.65 4.07
CA ASN A 730 -60.25 7.06 3.72
C ASN A 730 -60.90 6.10 2.69
N TRP A 731 -60.62 4.80 2.79
CA TRP A 731 -60.84 3.85 1.68
C TRP A 731 -62.27 3.84 1.14
N ASP A 732 -63.26 4.04 1.98
CA ASP A 732 -64.67 4.01 1.58
C ASP A 732 -65.03 5.13 0.58
N LEU A 733 -64.25 6.22 0.54
CA LEU A 733 -64.37 7.30 -0.46
C LEU A 733 -63.67 6.98 -1.80
N PHE A 734 -62.75 6.02 -1.79
CA PHE A 734 -61.78 5.80 -2.88
C PHE A 734 -61.81 4.39 -3.48
N ARG A 735 -62.48 3.44 -2.81
CA ARG A 735 -62.53 2.01 -3.13
C ARG A 735 -62.84 1.73 -4.60
N ASP A 736 -63.92 2.33 -5.11
CA ASP A 736 -64.43 1.99 -6.44
C ASP A 736 -63.68 2.72 -7.58
N THR A 737 -62.86 3.74 -7.25
CA THR A 737 -62.07 4.50 -8.24
C THR A 737 -60.58 4.18 -8.23
N LEU A 738 -59.96 3.97 -7.06
CA LEU A 738 -58.52 3.73 -6.94
C LEU A 738 -58.12 2.26 -6.93
N SER A 739 -59.10 1.34 -6.87
CA SER A 739 -58.87 -0.10 -7.10
C SER A 739 -58.63 -0.45 -8.58
N LEU A 740 -58.96 0.45 -9.53
CA LEU A 740 -58.73 0.26 -10.97
C LEU A 740 -59.27 -1.09 -11.52
N GLY A 741 -60.43 -1.54 -11.02
CA GLY A 741 -61.04 -2.81 -11.42
C GLY A 741 -60.34 -4.06 -10.86
N TYR A 742 -59.53 -3.93 -9.82
CA TYR A 742 -58.89 -5.05 -9.14
C TYR A 742 -59.93 -6.03 -8.56
N LYS A 743 -59.63 -7.35 -8.64
CA LYS A 743 -60.59 -8.43 -8.35
C LYS A 743 -61.10 -8.48 -6.91
N ASP A 744 -60.34 -7.92 -5.97
CA ASP A 744 -60.68 -7.82 -4.55
C ASP A 744 -60.45 -6.38 -4.06
N PRO A 745 -61.42 -5.46 -4.27
CA PRO A 745 -61.30 -4.06 -3.89
C PRO A 745 -61.15 -3.83 -2.38
N ASP A 746 -61.41 -4.83 -1.53
CA ASP A 746 -61.28 -4.70 -0.08
C ASP A 746 -59.85 -4.99 0.40
N ASN A 747 -59.04 -5.65 -0.43
CA ASN A 747 -57.59 -5.69 -0.29
C ASN A 747 -56.95 -4.35 -0.69
N LYS A 748 -57.07 -3.36 0.21
CA LYS A 748 -56.56 -1.98 0.05
C LYS A 748 -55.09 -1.91 -0.40
N LYS A 749 -54.26 -2.84 0.08
CA LYS A 749 -52.81 -2.86 -0.15
C LYS A 749 -52.45 -3.27 -1.57
N GLU A 750 -53.06 -4.32 -2.11
CA GLU A 750 -52.82 -4.73 -3.50
C GLU A 750 -53.59 -3.80 -4.47
N SER A 751 -54.80 -3.37 -4.12
CA SER A 751 -55.61 -2.42 -4.90
C SER A 751 -54.90 -1.08 -5.17
N THR A 752 -54.08 -0.58 -4.23
CA THR A 752 -53.32 0.68 -4.38
C THR A 752 -51.86 0.49 -4.79
N LYS A 753 -51.39 -0.75 -4.97
CA LYS A 753 -49.98 -1.08 -5.27
C LYS A 753 -49.43 -0.40 -6.52
N TRP A 754 -50.31 -0.14 -7.49
CA TRP A 754 -49.96 0.57 -8.73
C TRP A 754 -49.44 1.99 -8.45
N ILE A 755 -49.95 2.69 -7.43
CA ILE A 755 -49.51 4.05 -7.05
C ILE A 755 -48.05 4.02 -6.61
N LYS A 756 -47.66 2.99 -5.84
CA LYS A 756 -46.27 2.80 -5.41
C LYS A 756 -45.33 2.54 -6.58
N VAL A 757 -45.69 1.61 -7.47
CA VAL A 757 -44.88 1.30 -8.67
C VAL A 757 -44.78 2.53 -9.59
N LEU A 758 -45.87 3.29 -9.74
CA LEU A 758 -45.88 4.55 -10.48
C LEU A 758 -45.02 5.64 -9.81
N ASN A 759 -44.98 5.69 -8.48
CA ASN A 759 -44.07 6.58 -7.74
C ASN A 759 -42.60 6.21 -7.96
N ASP A 760 -42.28 4.93 -7.96
CA ASP A 760 -40.92 4.44 -8.25
C ASP A 760 -40.53 4.76 -9.70
N ILE A 761 -41.45 4.62 -10.67
CA ILE A 761 -41.25 5.00 -12.08
C ILE A 761 -41.15 6.53 -12.26
N ARG A 762 -41.98 7.32 -11.57
CA ARG A 762 -41.93 8.80 -11.59
C ARG A 762 -40.56 9.32 -11.18
N GLN A 763 -39.86 8.61 -10.29
CA GLN A 763 -38.50 8.99 -9.92
C GLN A 763 -37.49 8.83 -11.06
N TYR A 764 -37.76 8.02 -12.09
CA TYR A 764 -36.94 7.95 -13.29
C TYR A 764 -37.27 9.10 -14.26
N THR A 765 -38.55 9.45 -14.40
CA THR A 765 -39.00 10.45 -15.38
C THR A 765 -38.83 11.90 -14.91
N ALA A 766 -38.91 12.16 -13.60
CA ALA A 766 -38.72 13.48 -13.01
C ALA A 766 -37.24 13.84 -12.75
N HIS A 767 -36.33 12.89 -12.95
CA HIS A 767 -34.90 13.01 -12.68
C HIS A 767 -34.13 12.40 -13.85
N PRO A 768 -33.75 13.19 -14.87
CA PRO A 768 -33.01 12.69 -16.04
C PRO A 768 -31.81 11.82 -15.66
N GLU A 769 -31.17 12.12 -14.52
CA GLU A 769 -30.06 11.40 -13.93
C GLU A 769 -30.36 10.03 -13.31
N LYS A 770 -31.58 9.51 -13.46
CA LYS A 770 -31.92 8.11 -13.16
C LYS A 770 -32.02 7.25 -14.44
N GLY A 771 -31.95 7.87 -15.62
CA GLY A 771 -31.92 7.21 -16.92
C GLY A 771 -33.29 6.83 -17.49
N LEU A 772 -33.27 6.41 -18.76
CA LEU A 772 -34.45 6.03 -19.52
C LEU A 772 -35.18 4.81 -18.92
N LEU A 773 -36.51 4.80 -19.07
CA LEU A 773 -37.39 3.69 -18.66
C LEU A 773 -37.13 2.42 -19.47
N SER A 774 -37.33 1.26 -18.84
CA SER A 774 -37.37 -0.03 -19.54
C SER A 774 -38.68 -0.22 -20.31
N LYS A 775 -38.70 -1.15 -21.27
CA LYS A 775 -39.92 -1.46 -22.05
C LYS A 775 -41.07 -1.97 -21.16
N GLU A 776 -40.74 -2.70 -20.10
CA GLU A 776 -41.71 -3.18 -19.10
C GLU A 776 -42.30 -2.01 -18.28
N GLN A 777 -41.46 -1.02 -17.90
CA GLN A 777 -41.92 0.18 -17.21
C GLN A 777 -42.81 1.06 -18.10
N VAL A 778 -42.45 1.23 -19.38
CA VAL A 778 -43.27 1.93 -20.38
C VAL A 778 -44.61 1.22 -20.58
N SER A 779 -44.61 -0.12 -20.70
CA SER A 779 -45.82 -0.93 -20.82
C SER A 779 -46.73 -0.77 -19.59
N PHE A 780 -46.17 -0.87 -18.38
CA PHE A 780 -46.91 -0.66 -17.13
C PHE A 780 -47.53 0.74 -17.03
N VAL A 781 -46.80 1.80 -17.41
CA VAL A 781 -47.34 3.17 -17.44
C VAL A 781 -48.52 3.28 -18.40
N ASN A 782 -48.45 2.63 -19.57
CA ASN A 782 -49.55 2.63 -20.54
C ASN A 782 -50.81 1.93 -19.97
N GLU A 783 -50.65 0.74 -19.38
CA GLU A 783 -51.75 -0.01 -18.77
C GLU A 783 -52.42 0.76 -17.61
N VAL A 784 -51.61 1.36 -16.72
CA VAL A 784 -52.11 2.17 -15.61
C VAL A 784 -52.78 3.45 -16.12
N TYR A 785 -52.25 4.09 -17.17
CA TYR A 785 -52.85 5.28 -17.76
C TYR A 785 -54.27 5.00 -18.27
N GLU A 786 -54.47 3.93 -19.04
CA GLU A 786 -55.80 3.56 -19.55
C GLU A 786 -56.80 3.26 -18.43
N LYS A 787 -56.37 2.54 -17.39
CA LYS A 787 -57.20 2.26 -16.22
C LYS A 787 -57.54 3.51 -15.42
N VAL A 788 -56.59 4.43 -15.24
CA VAL A 788 -56.82 5.73 -14.58
C VAL A 788 -57.79 6.58 -15.41
N GLU A 789 -57.69 6.57 -16.73
CA GLU A 789 -58.65 7.26 -17.59
C GLU A 789 -60.07 6.68 -17.51
N HIS A 790 -60.20 5.36 -17.35
CA HIS A 790 -61.49 4.69 -17.23
C HIS A 790 -62.14 4.79 -15.83
N HIS A 791 -61.36 4.62 -14.76
CA HIS A 791 -61.88 4.47 -13.40
C HIS A 791 -61.84 5.74 -12.54
N ILE A 792 -61.02 6.73 -12.88
CA ILE A 792 -60.94 7.99 -12.13
C ILE A 792 -61.64 9.09 -12.95
N PRO A 793 -62.78 9.63 -12.47
CA PRO A 793 -63.44 10.76 -13.11
C PRO A 793 -62.53 11.99 -13.23
N ALA A 794 -62.68 12.75 -14.30
CA ALA A 794 -62.11 14.10 -14.37
C ALA A 794 -62.81 15.01 -13.34
N ARG A 795 -62.01 15.75 -12.57
CA ARG A 795 -62.43 16.76 -11.58
C ARG A 795 -61.51 17.99 -11.71
#